data_AF-A0A7M7K760-F1
#
_entry.id   AF-A0A7M7K760-F1
#
_cell.length_a   1.000
_cell.length_b   1.000
_cell.length_c   1.000
_cell.angle_alpha   90.00
_cell.angle_beta   90.00
_cell.angle_gamma   90.00
#
_symmetry.space_group_name_H-M   'P 1'
#
loop_
_entity.id
_entity.type
_entity.pdbx_description
1 polymer ?
#
loop_
_entity_poly.entity_id
_entity_poly.type
_entity_poly.pdbx_seq_one_letter_code
_entity_poly.pdbx_strand_id
1 'polypeptide(L)'
;MKTDDFLAEERLLNGRRTLGFEHTLMFGQYKEDLGQFARSEALRLKNLEKLRKTEERLSNKDLKPYTSECQRKCFNFLSRCWNSTFSKIGGEDWFFLLLLGVISSLISFAMDFGIQTFLRTRQWLYHDLASHLALKYIAWVFFPVLLILFSCGFAHTVAPQAIGSGIPEMKTILRGVVLKEYLTFQTLVAKVIGLTCTLGSGLPLGKEGPFVHISSLIATVLSKIIYSFKGIYENESRTSEMLAAACAVGVACTFAAPLGGVLFSIEVTSVFFAVRNYWRGFFAAACGALVWQLLGVWLREQDTITAVFRTNFRMDFPFDLAELLVYAAMGAACGVLGAAFVYLHKRIVLFNRKHKRMSAFLQRNRFLYPLIITTLISTVTFPPFLGKYMASELTTHEAIHDLFSNFTWGSTDLGVDEMIVVQRWQENPLDSFHLTLIMFVLMNLWMTALAATIPVPLGLFIPVFKMGAAFGRLIGESIAQYCPQGIRVDTSQDSGHNLVIPGGYAVAGAAAMAGAATRTISTCVIAFEMTGQMSHILPVMIAVLIANAISQMLQPSVYDLIITLKKLPYLPPILSTSSHAHTIYVEDIMVRDIAYIWQGATYRDLKQLLKDNKRLMCFPFVESPHSMILLGSIPRVELLRLLELQLGRFRRLEEVARRRSQDVSGRSPRGDQRRMSRFVVSPVTSTNSAKPSPKSSPPPSPPVTPRVVPKKSILKDHGLTIYGTSTRDYQSPYATVTSYDSRLRQAFEAISRKLLTLPDANPSPSDGESSNPATPQLVKRVQLPRERVIDMSPEEQLSWEEEQLSQGVNYAECHIDPAPFQLVERTTLIKVHSIFSMLGLQHAYVTAIGRLIGVVSLKEV
;
A
#
# COMPACT_ATOMS: atom_id res chain seq x y z
N MET A 1 -35.66 56.56 -4.02
CA MET A 1 -36.39 55.27 -4.03
C MET A 1 -36.06 54.44 -5.28
N LYS A 2 -34.77 54.27 -5.60
CA LYS A 2 -34.30 53.36 -6.68
C LYS A 2 -32.76 53.16 -6.69
N THR A 3 -32.12 53.32 -5.53
CA THR A 3 -30.66 53.45 -5.37
C THR A 3 -30.11 52.49 -4.34
N ASP A 4 -30.85 52.26 -3.25
CA ASP A 4 -30.42 51.41 -2.14
C ASP A 4 -30.58 49.92 -2.45
N ASP A 5 -31.58 49.55 -3.27
CA ASP A 5 -31.79 48.17 -3.74
C ASP A 5 -30.60 47.67 -4.58
N PHE A 6 -30.04 48.54 -5.43
CA PHE A 6 -28.88 48.21 -6.29
C PHE A 6 -27.61 47.96 -5.46
N LEU A 7 -27.41 48.73 -4.39
CA LEU A 7 -26.32 48.56 -3.43
C LEU A 7 -26.54 47.36 -2.48
N ALA A 8 -27.78 46.87 -2.33
CA ALA A 8 -28.06 45.61 -1.64
C ALA A 8 -27.72 44.40 -2.52
N GLU A 9 -28.08 44.45 -3.81
CA GLU A 9 -27.79 43.40 -4.79
C GLU A 9 -26.27 43.24 -5.05
N GLU A 10 -25.54 44.35 -5.19
CA GLU A 10 -24.07 44.36 -5.31
C GLU A 10 -23.36 43.76 -4.08
N ARG A 11 -23.92 43.92 -2.87
CA ARG A 11 -23.40 43.33 -1.63
C ARG A 11 -23.72 41.83 -1.50
N LEU A 12 -24.84 41.36 -2.05
CA LEU A 12 -25.18 39.94 -2.12
C LEU A 12 -24.31 39.19 -3.14
N LEU A 13 -23.95 39.83 -4.25
CA LEU A 13 -23.03 39.26 -5.25
C LEU A 13 -21.60 39.10 -4.71
N ASN A 14 -21.07 40.09 -3.99
CA ASN A 14 -19.71 40.05 -3.44
C ASN A 14 -19.46 38.97 -2.36
N GLY A 15 -20.50 38.29 -1.87
CA GLY A 15 -20.37 37.18 -0.93
C GLY A 15 -19.96 35.84 -1.55
N ARG A 16 -20.11 35.65 -2.88
CA ARG A 16 -19.92 34.35 -3.53
C ARG A 16 -18.51 34.15 -4.10
N ARG A 17 -17.57 33.71 -3.26
CA ARG A 17 -16.24 33.23 -3.71
C ARG A 17 -16.27 31.78 -4.22
N THR A 18 -17.03 31.57 -5.29
CA THR A 18 -16.81 30.48 -6.25
C THR A 18 -16.01 31.03 -7.43
N LEU A 19 -15.18 30.19 -8.08
CA LEU A 19 -14.30 30.54 -9.21
C LEU A 19 -14.85 31.66 -10.10
N GLY A 20 -14.12 32.77 -10.21
CA GLY A 20 -14.48 33.94 -11.03
C GLY A 20 -14.34 33.69 -12.54
N PHE A 21 -15.00 32.65 -13.05
CA PHE A 21 -15.02 32.26 -14.45
C PHE A 21 -16.34 32.72 -15.08
N GLU A 22 -16.26 33.74 -15.93
CA GLU A 22 -17.42 34.35 -16.56
C GLU A 22 -17.67 33.69 -17.92
N HIS A 23 -18.78 32.93 -18.03
CA HIS A 23 -19.10 32.14 -19.21
C HIS A 23 -19.77 33.02 -20.28
N THR A 24 -19.11 33.23 -21.42
CA THR A 24 -19.77 33.82 -22.60
C THR A 24 -20.15 32.72 -23.61
N LEU A 25 -20.96 33.08 -24.62
CA LEU A 25 -21.56 32.16 -25.59
C LEU A 25 -20.57 31.44 -26.54
N MET A 26 -19.25 31.73 -26.47
CA MET A 26 -18.23 30.94 -27.17
C MET A 26 -17.06 30.51 -26.28
N PHE A 27 -16.55 31.37 -25.40
CA PHE A 27 -15.48 31.02 -24.45
C PHE A 27 -15.65 31.75 -23.10
N GLY A 28 -15.20 31.14 -22.00
CA GLY A 28 -15.21 31.75 -20.67
C GLY A 28 -13.85 32.35 -20.29
N GLN A 29 -13.86 33.36 -19.42
CA GLN A 29 -12.65 34.09 -19.00
C GLN A 29 -12.55 34.15 -17.46
N TYR A 30 -11.33 33.96 -16.92
CA TYR A 30 -11.07 34.04 -15.47
C TYR A 30 -10.73 35.48 -15.06
N LYS A 31 -11.38 35.99 -14.00
CA LYS A 31 -11.13 37.33 -13.40
C LYS A 31 -9.97 37.37 -12.41
N GLU A 32 -9.53 36.22 -11.88
CA GLU A 32 -8.37 36.12 -10.98
C GLU A 32 -7.24 35.31 -11.64
N ASP A 33 -6.00 35.72 -11.36
CA ASP A 33 -4.79 35.00 -11.75
C ASP A 33 -4.77 33.61 -11.09
N LEU A 34 -4.81 32.55 -11.91
CA LEU A 34 -4.90 31.16 -11.47
C LEU A 34 -3.83 30.79 -10.44
N GLY A 35 -2.62 31.35 -10.58
CA GLY A 35 -1.52 31.10 -9.65
C GLY A 35 -1.73 31.68 -8.25
N GLN A 36 -2.55 32.73 -8.12
CA GLN A 36 -2.91 33.34 -6.84
C GLN A 36 -4.10 32.60 -6.22
N PHE A 37 -5.15 32.32 -7.01
CA PHE A 37 -6.31 31.54 -6.53
C PHE A 37 -5.89 30.16 -6.01
N ALA A 38 -5.04 29.44 -6.75
CA ALA A 38 -4.51 28.14 -6.32
C ALA A 38 -3.69 28.22 -5.01
N ARG A 39 -2.97 29.34 -4.78
CA ARG A 39 -2.25 29.56 -3.52
C ARG A 39 -3.19 29.85 -2.35
N SER A 40 -4.23 30.67 -2.54
CA SER A 40 -5.22 30.93 -1.48
C SER A 40 -6.03 29.69 -1.14
N GLU A 41 -6.43 28.90 -2.14
CA GLU A 41 -7.23 27.69 -1.90
C GLU A 41 -6.39 26.57 -1.27
N ALA A 42 -5.12 26.42 -1.66
CA ALA A 42 -4.18 25.55 -0.94
C ALA A 42 -3.97 26.00 0.52
N LEU A 43 -3.99 27.31 0.81
CA LEU A 43 -3.92 27.83 2.18
C LEU A 43 -5.20 27.56 2.99
N ARG A 44 -6.37 27.71 2.35
CA ARG A 44 -7.69 27.39 2.92
C ARG A 44 -7.78 25.90 3.27
N LEU A 45 -7.47 25.02 2.31
CA LEU A 45 -7.40 23.56 2.49
C LEU A 45 -6.43 23.19 3.62
N LYS A 46 -5.23 23.76 3.65
CA LYS A 46 -4.23 23.52 4.71
C LYS A 46 -4.68 23.99 6.11
N ASN A 47 -5.60 24.95 6.20
CA ASN A 47 -6.18 25.38 7.48
C ASN A 47 -7.42 24.55 7.87
N LEU A 48 -8.27 24.17 6.91
CA LEU A 48 -9.34 23.17 7.13
C LEU A 48 -8.76 21.82 7.59
N GLU A 49 -7.64 21.38 6.99
CA GLU A 49 -6.95 20.15 7.36
C GLU A 49 -6.37 20.22 8.80
N LYS A 50 -5.91 21.40 9.26
CA LYS A 50 -5.53 21.61 10.68
C LYS A 50 -6.73 21.54 11.62
N LEU A 51 -7.87 22.10 11.22
CA LEU A 51 -9.11 22.06 12.00
C LEU A 51 -9.62 20.63 12.12
N ARG A 52 -9.79 19.91 11.00
CA ARG A 52 -10.13 18.48 10.97
C ARG A 52 -9.16 17.64 11.80
N LYS A 53 -7.84 17.84 11.69
CA LYS A 53 -6.84 17.17 12.55
C LYS A 53 -6.92 17.54 14.03
N THR A 54 -7.53 18.67 14.40
CA THR A 54 -7.75 19.08 15.79
C THR A 54 -9.04 18.46 16.34
N GLU A 55 -10.07 18.41 15.51
CA GLU A 55 -11.37 17.77 15.75
C GLU A 55 -11.24 16.25 15.86
N GLU A 56 -10.54 15.60 14.93
CA GLU A 56 -10.13 14.18 15.00
C GLU A 56 -9.30 13.90 16.27
N ARG A 57 -8.50 14.85 16.76
CA ARG A 57 -7.75 14.74 18.03
C ARG A 57 -8.59 14.96 19.28
N LEU A 58 -9.79 15.50 19.16
CA LEU A 58 -10.79 15.59 20.23
C LEU A 58 -11.66 14.32 20.22
N SER A 59 -12.19 13.93 19.07
CA SER A 59 -12.89 12.65 18.86
C SER A 59 -12.03 11.44 19.30
N ASN A 60 -10.75 11.38 18.92
CA ASN A 60 -9.80 10.37 19.41
C ASN A 60 -9.33 10.56 20.87
N LYS A 61 -9.87 11.50 21.65
CA LYS A 61 -9.77 11.47 23.14
C LYS A 61 -11.00 10.81 23.74
N ASP A 62 -12.18 11.07 23.18
CA ASP A 62 -13.45 10.54 23.67
C ASP A 62 -13.63 9.05 23.30
N LEU A 63 -13.10 8.62 22.14
CA LEU A 63 -13.06 7.23 21.68
C LEU A 63 -11.99 6.32 22.36
N LYS A 64 -11.49 6.66 23.55
CA LYS A 64 -10.40 5.90 24.22
C LYS A 64 -10.81 5.07 25.45
N PRO A 65 -11.33 3.84 25.23
CA PRO A 65 -11.36 2.81 26.27
C PRO A 65 -10.57 1.52 25.96
N TYR A 66 -9.79 1.40 24.87
CA TYR A 66 -8.96 0.18 24.66
C TYR A 66 -7.68 0.36 23.80
N THR A 67 -6.55 0.73 24.43
CA THR A 67 -5.19 0.59 23.85
C THR A 67 -4.19 0.32 24.98
N SER A 68 -3.29 -0.67 24.83
CA SER A 68 -2.37 -1.05 25.91
C SER A 68 -1.29 0.00 26.18
N GLU A 69 -0.87 0.11 27.45
CA GLU A 69 0.08 1.15 27.86
C GLU A 69 1.48 0.97 27.24
N CYS A 70 1.89 -0.28 26.98
CA CYS A 70 3.14 -0.62 26.29
C CYS A 70 3.14 -0.12 24.83
N GLN A 71 2.08 -0.40 24.07
CA GLN A 71 1.93 0.12 22.70
C GLN A 71 2.03 1.65 22.67
N ARG A 72 1.37 2.33 23.63
CA ARG A 72 1.42 3.80 23.75
C ARG A 72 2.82 4.35 24.07
N LYS A 73 3.64 3.63 24.84
CA LYS A 73 5.04 4.00 25.11
C LYS A 73 5.91 3.85 23.85
N CYS A 74 5.84 2.72 23.14
CA CYS A 74 6.52 2.53 21.85
C CYS A 74 6.07 3.54 20.78
N PHE A 75 4.76 3.79 20.64
CA PHE A 75 4.18 4.73 19.69
C PHE A 75 4.72 6.16 19.90
N ASN A 76 4.80 6.62 21.15
CA ASN A 76 5.34 7.95 21.48
C ASN A 76 6.85 8.06 21.24
N PHE A 77 7.60 6.94 21.35
CA PHE A 77 9.02 6.91 21.02
C PHE A 77 9.26 6.95 19.51
N LEU A 78 8.59 6.08 18.74
CA LEU A 78 8.64 6.09 17.26
C LEU A 78 8.27 7.47 16.70
N SER A 79 7.14 8.04 17.14
CA SER A 79 6.66 9.33 16.66
C SER A 79 7.64 10.49 16.94
N ARG A 80 8.41 10.43 18.04
CA ARG A 80 9.46 11.41 18.33
C ARG A 80 10.67 11.25 17.41
N CYS A 81 11.18 10.03 17.21
CA CYS A 81 12.28 9.79 16.26
C CYS A 81 11.88 10.17 14.81
N TRP A 82 10.66 9.79 14.40
CA TRP A 82 10.09 10.08 13.08
C TRP A 82 10.09 11.57 12.77
N ASN A 83 9.56 12.39 13.68
CA ASN A 83 9.42 13.82 13.45
C ASN A 83 10.75 14.59 13.60
N SER A 84 11.61 14.21 14.55
CA SER A 84 12.87 14.92 14.82
C SER A 84 13.94 14.70 13.75
N THR A 85 14.12 13.47 13.28
CA THR A 85 15.25 13.09 12.42
C THR A 85 14.89 13.13 10.94
N PHE A 86 13.77 12.51 10.55
CA PHE A 86 13.54 12.14 9.15
C PHE A 86 12.71 13.15 8.35
N SER A 87 11.93 14.01 9.00
CA SER A 87 11.14 15.06 8.32
C SER A 87 11.99 16.10 7.55
N LYS A 88 13.29 16.19 7.84
CA LYS A 88 14.23 17.16 7.26
C LYS A 88 15.09 16.63 6.10
N ILE A 89 15.21 15.31 5.92
CA ILE A 89 16.28 14.72 5.09
C ILE A 89 15.85 14.43 3.64
N GLY A 90 14.54 14.37 3.37
CA GLY A 90 14.02 14.41 1.99
C GLY A 90 12.86 13.45 1.71
N GLY A 91 11.63 13.92 1.93
CA GLY A 91 10.40 13.24 1.49
C GLY A 91 10.01 11.99 2.29
N GLU A 92 8.80 12.02 2.88
CA GLU A 92 8.27 10.91 3.69
C GLU A 92 8.15 9.58 2.90
N ASP A 93 7.97 9.66 1.57
CA ASP A 93 7.92 8.51 0.68
C ASP A 93 9.27 7.77 0.55
N TRP A 94 10.40 8.48 0.48
CA TRP A 94 11.70 7.83 0.28
C TRP A 94 12.12 7.02 1.51
N PHE A 95 11.79 7.50 2.72
CA PHE A 95 11.98 6.72 3.94
C PHE A 95 11.06 5.49 4.00
N PHE A 96 9.79 5.61 3.58
CA PHE A 96 8.88 4.47 3.44
C PHE A 96 9.47 3.39 2.51
N LEU A 97 9.98 3.82 1.35
CA LEU A 97 10.56 2.94 0.32
C LEU A 97 11.84 2.25 0.79
N LEU A 98 12.73 2.97 1.50
CA LEU A 98 13.91 2.38 2.16
C LEU A 98 13.50 1.30 3.16
N LEU A 99 12.56 1.62 4.06
CA LEU A 99 12.12 0.70 5.11
C LEU A 99 11.38 -0.52 4.55
N LEU A 100 10.61 -0.35 3.47
CA LEU A 100 9.99 -1.44 2.71
C LEU A 100 11.03 -2.39 2.10
N GLY A 101 12.11 -1.86 1.51
CA GLY A 101 13.24 -2.63 0.99
C GLY A 101 13.95 -3.44 2.09
N VAL A 102 14.32 -2.79 3.20
CA VAL A 102 14.98 -3.43 4.35
C VAL A 102 14.13 -4.56 4.95
N ILE A 103 12.85 -4.32 5.22
CA ILE A 103 11.96 -5.32 5.82
C ILE A 103 11.71 -6.49 4.86
N SER A 104 11.53 -6.21 3.56
CA SER A 104 11.39 -7.27 2.54
C SER A 104 12.65 -8.13 2.48
N SER A 105 13.84 -7.51 2.42
CA SER A 105 15.12 -8.22 2.39
C SER A 105 15.31 -9.16 3.58
N LEU A 106 15.06 -8.68 4.81
CA LEU A 106 15.18 -9.48 6.04
C LEU A 106 14.24 -10.71 6.01
N ILE A 107 13.02 -10.54 5.50
CA ILE A 107 12.05 -11.63 5.36
C ILE A 107 12.45 -12.62 4.24
N SER A 108 13.04 -12.14 3.13
CA SER A 108 13.60 -13.00 2.08
C SER A 108 14.74 -13.87 2.63
N PHE A 109 15.72 -13.24 3.30
CA PHE A 109 16.86 -13.94 3.88
C PHE A 109 16.45 -14.99 4.94
N ALA A 110 15.51 -14.64 5.82
CA ALA A 110 15.00 -15.56 6.84
C ALA A 110 14.25 -16.77 6.23
N MET A 111 13.48 -16.57 5.15
CA MET A 111 12.86 -17.69 4.42
C MET A 111 13.90 -18.53 3.68
N ASP A 112 14.88 -17.90 3.01
CA ASP A 112 15.95 -18.61 2.30
C ASP A 112 16.78 -19.50 3.24
N PHE A 113 17.05 -19.01 4.46
CA PHE A 113 17.66 -19.81 5.54
C PHE A 113 16.78 -21.01 5.94
N GLY A 114 15.49 -20.78 6.23
CA GLY A 114 14.55 -21.85 6.59
C GLY A 114 14.38 -22.92 5.49
N ILE A 115 14.33 -22.50 4.22
CA ILE A 115 14.28 -23.39 3.06
C ILE A 115 15.55 -24.24 2.97
N GLN A 116 16.74 -23.63 3.11
CA GLN A 116 18.02 -24.35 3.10
C GLN A 116 18.11 -25.35 4.26
N THR A 117 17.63 -25.00 5.46
CA THR A 117 17.55 -25.94 6.59
C THR A 117 16.69 -27.16 6.25
N PHE A 118 15.46 -26.96 5.75
CA PHE A 118 14.57 -28.08 5.39
C PHE A 118 15.15 -28.95 4.26
N LEU A 119 15.77 -28.37 3.24
CA LEU A 119 16.39 -29.13 2.15
C LEU A 119 17.60 -29.95 2.64
N ARG A 120 18.46 -29.37 3.48
CA ARG A 120 19.58 -30.09 4.12
C ARG A 120 19.08 -31.22 5.02
N THR A 121 18.02 -31.00 5.80
CA THR A 121 17.39 -32.06 6.60
C THR A 121 16.83 -33.19 5.73
N ARG A 122 16.26 -32.88 4.56
CA ARG A 122 15.80 -33.91 3.59
C ARG A 122 16.95 -34.74 3.04
N GLN A 123 18.06 -34.10 2.64
CA GLN A 123 19.25 -34.79 2.14
C GLN A 123 19.86 -35.68 3.24
N TRP A 124 20.08 -35.12 4.44
CA TRP A 124 20.58 -35.85 5.61
C TRP A 124 19.73 -37.10 5.94
N LEU A 125 18.40 -36.97 5.94
CA LEU A 125 17.46 -38.07 6.21
C LEU A 125 17.57 -39.22 5.19
N TYR A 126 18.00 -38.93 3.96
CA TYR A 126 18.12 -39.89 2.86
C TYR A 126 19.50 -40.55 2.77
N HIS A 127 20.58 -39.83 3.10
CA HIS A 127 21.94 -40.38 3.10
C HIS A 127 22.25 -41.11 4.41
N ASP A 128 22.00 -40.51 5.57
CA ASP A 128 22.58 -40.94 6.85
C ASP A 128 21.66 -41.88 7.65
N LEU A 129 20.36 -41.60 7.69
CA LEU A 129 19.43 -42.34 8.58
C LEU A 129 18.92 -43.67 7.98
N ALA A 130 18.91 -43.79 6.65
CA ALA A 130 18.18 -44.86 5.96
C ALA A 130 19.12 -45.81 5.21
N SER A 131 19.49 -46.93 5.84
CA SER A 131 20.32 -47.97 5.22
C SER A 131 19.58 -48.76 4.12
N HIS A 132 18.36 -49.21 4.40
CA HIS A 132 17.57 -50.03 3.47
C HIS A 132 16.80 -49.19 2.44
N LEU A 133 16.71 -49.68 1.20
CA LEU A 133 16.02 -49.00 0.09
C LEU A 133 14.57 -48.59 0.42
N ALA A 134 13.83 -49.45 1.14
CA ALA A 134 12.47 -49.16 1.58
C ALA A 134 12.41 -47.98 2.58
N LEU A 135 13.38 -47.88 3.49
CA LEU A 135 13.51 -46.74 4.41
C LEU A 135 13.91 -45.46 3.66
N LYS A 136 14.82 -45.55 2.66
CA LYS A 136 15.17 -44.41 1.80
C LYS A 136 13.95 -43.88 1.05
N TYR A 137 13.13 -44.77 0.50
CA TYR A 137 11.88 -44.40 -0.17
C TYR A 137 10.88 -43.74 0.79
N ILE A 138 10.67 -44.32 1.97
CA ILE A 138 9.77 -43.75 3.00
C ILE A 138 10.26 -42.36 3.43
N ALA A 139 11.55 -42.18 3.73
CA ALA A 139 12.14 -40.90 4.08
C ALA A 139 11.94 -39.85 2.97
N TRP A 140 12.22 -40.22 1.73
CA TRP A 140 12.13 -39.35 0.55
C TRP A 140 10.70 -38.88 0.25
N VAL A 141 9.70 -39.73 0.48
CA VAL A 141 8.28 -39.41 0.24
C VAL A 141 7.64 -38.72 1.44
N PHE A 142 7.97 -39.14 2.67
CA PHE A 142 7.36 -38.64 3.90
C PHE A 142 7.64 -37.15 4.14
N PHE A 143 8.91 -36.72 4.00
CA PHE A 143 9.30 -35.36 4.35
C PHE A 143 8.65 -34.27 3.45
N PRO A 144 8.61 -34.42 2.11
CA PRO A 144 7.88 -33.48 1.25
C PRO A 144 6.37 -33.48 1.49
N VAL A 145 5.77 -34.68 1.70
CA VAL A 145 4.33 -34.82 1.99
C VAL A 145 3.97 -34.10 3.29
N LEU A 146 4.76 -34.28 4.35
CA LEU A 146 4.55 -33.62 5.64
C LEU A 146 4.57 -32.08 5.50
N LEU A 147 5.58 -31.53 4.84
CA LEU A 147 5.72 -30.08 4.66
C LEU A 147 4.62 -29.48 3.77
N ILE A 148 4.18 -30.18 2.72
CA ILE A 148 3.10 -29.71 1.84
C ILE A 148 1.73 -29.82 2.51
N LEU A 149 1.47 -30.87 3.29
CA LEU A 149 0.25 -30.98 4.09
C LEU A 149 0.20 -29.90 5.18
N PHE A 150 1.31 -29.61 5.84
CA PHE A 150 1.42 -28.51 6.80
C PHE A 150 1.18 -27.14 6.13
N SER A 151 1.85 -26.85 5.00
CA SER A 151 1.66 -25.60 4.24
C SER A 151 0.20 -25.41 3.79
N CYS A 152 -0.40 -26.46 3.20
CA CYS A 152 -1.81 -26.48 2.80
C CYS A 152 -2.73 -26.24 4.00
N GLY A 153 -2.48 -26.91 5.13
CA GLY A 153 -3.25 -26.75 6.36
C GLY A 153 -3.18 -25.32 6.90
N PHE A 154 -1.98 -24.80 7.09
CA PHE A 154 -1.72 -23.47 7.66
C PHE A 154 -2.27 -22.33 6.78
N ALA A 155 -2.09 -22.41 5.47
CA ALA A 155 -2.68 -21.45 4.54
C ALA A 155 -4.22 -21.47 4.60
N HIS A 156 -4.83 -22.65 4.73
CA HIS A 156 -6.29 -22.78 4.79
C HIS A 156 -6.92 -22.46 6.16
N THR A 157 -6.19 -22.57 7.28
CA THR A 157 -6.70 -22.22 8.61
C THR A 157 -6.48 -20.76 8.97
N VAL A 158 -5.35 -20.16 8.58
CA VAL A 158 -5.00 -18.77 8.93
C VAL A 158 -5.58 -17.77 7.94
N ALA A 159 -5.35 -17.95 6.63
CA ALA A 159 -5.83 -17.01 5.61
C ALA A 159 -5.83 -17.64 4.20
N PRO A 160 -6.97 -18.15 3.69
CA PRO A 160 -7.01 -18.88 2.41
C PRO A 160 -6.61 -18.03 1.18
N GLN A 161 -6.61 -16.69 1.32
CA GLN A 161 -6.11 -15.76 0.30
C GLN A 161 -4.58 -15.87 0.06
N ALA A 162 -3.83 -16.53 0.95
CA ALA A 162 -2.41 -16.78 0.79
C ALA A 162 -2.08 -17.74 -0.39
N ILE A 163 -3.05 -18.55 -0.84
CA ILE A 163 -2.85 -19.67 -1.76
C ILE A 163 -2.51 -19.22 -3.19
N GLY A 164 -1.53 -19.89 -3.79
CA GLY A 164 -1.02 -19.62 -5.15
C GLY A 164 -0.11 -18.39 -5.23
N SER A 165 0.12 -17.94 -6.46
CA SER A 165 1.10 -16.89 -6.78
C SER A 165 0.81 -15.56 -6.08
N GLY A 166 -0.27 -14.86 -6.41
CA GLY A 166 -0.51 -13.48 -5.96
C GLY A 166 -0.14 -12.42 -6.99
N ILE A 167 0.72 -12.71 -7.98
CA ILE A 167 0.92 -11.82 -9.13
C ILE A 167 -0.40 -11.58 -9.91
N PRO A 168 -1.21 -12.61 -10.25
CA PRO A 168 -2.52 -12.42 -10.91
C PRO A 168 -3.46 -11.49 -10.14
N GLU A 169 -3.47 -11.63 -8.81
CA GLU A 169 -4.27 -10.83 -7.89
C GLU A 169 -3.75 -9.40 -7.78
N MET A 170 -2.43 -9.19 -7.65
CA MET A 170 -1.82 -7.85 -7.63
C MET A 170 -2.01 -7.12 -8.97
N LYS A 171 -1.90 -7.81 -10.11
CA LYS A 171 -2.22 -7.28 -11.45
C LYS A 171 -3.69 -6.86 -11.58
N THR A 172 -4.59 -7.46 -10.79
CA THR A 172 -6.00 -7.09 -10.70
C THR A 172 -6.22 -5.87 -9.79
N ILE A 173 -5.55 -5.83 -8.63
CA ILE A 173 -5.59 -4.70 -7.68
C ILE A 173 -5.00 -3.42 -8.26
N LEU A 174 -3.85 -3.50 -8.95
CA LEU A 174 -3.17 -2.35 -9.57
C LEU A 174 -3.94 -1.76 -10.76
N ARG A 175 -5.00 -2.44 -11.22
CA ARG A 175 -5.98 -1.94 -12.19
C ARG A 175 -7.24 -1.35 -11.54
N GLY A 176 -7.20 -1.08 -10.23
CA GLY A 176 -8.28 -0.41 -9.49
C GLY A 176 -9.33 -1.34 -8.88
N VAL A 177 -9.19 -2.67 -9.00
CA VAL A 177 -10.20 -3.61 -8.48
C VAL A 177 -9.80 -4.16 -7.11
N VAL A 178 -10.34 -3.55 -6.06
CA VAL A 178 -10.00 -3.85 -4.66
C VAL A 178 -10.53 -5.23 -4.23
N LEU A 179 -9.62 -6.20 -4.10
CA LEU A 179 -9.93 -7.52 -3.56
C LEU A 179 -10.06 -7.49 -2.02
N LYS A 180 -11.24 -7.83 -1.51
CA LYS A 180 -11.53 -7.87 -0.06
C LYS A 180 -10.61 -8.84 0.67
N GLU A 181 -10.09 -8.41 1.82
CA GLU A 181 -9.27 -9.22 2.76
C GLU A 181 -7.98 -9.81 2.17
N TYR A 182 -7.61 -9.44 0.94
CA TYR A 182 -6.40 -9.93 0.28
C TYR A 182 -5.13 -9.35 0.91
N LEU A 183 -5.16 -8.06 1.27
CA LEU A 183 -4.01 -7.32 1.81
C LEU A 183 -4.05 -7.20 3.35
N THR A 184 -3.78 -8.30 4.06
CA THR A 184 -3.84 -8.37 5.55
C THR A 184 -2.58 -8.92 6.22
N PHE A 185 -2.39 -8.60 7.50
CA PHE A 185 -1.27 -9.17 8.28
C PHE A 185 -1.40 -10.69 8.48
N GLN A 186 -2.62 -11.23 8.56
CA GLN A 186 -2.85 -12.67 8.62
C GLN A 186 -2.40 -13.36 7.32
N THR A 187 -2.69 -12.78 6.14
CA THR A 187 -2.15 -13.30 4.87
C THR A 187 -0.62 -13.24 4.79
N LEU A 188 0.04 -12.27 5.44
CA LEU A 188 1.50 -12.18 5.47
C LEU A 188 2.12 -13.36 6.21
N VAL A 189 1.67 -13.61 7.45
CA VAL A 189 2.15 -14.73 8.27
C VAL A 189 1.82 -16.09 7.62
N ALA A 190 0.60 -16.26 7.13
CA ALA A 190 0.18 -17.46 6.41
C ALA A 190 1.06 -17.75 5.19
N LYS A 191 1.37 -16.73 4.39
CA LYS A 191 2.11 -16.87 3.13
C LYS A 191 3.60 -17.08 3.33
N VAL A 192 4.24 -16.39 4.28
CA VAL A 192 5.66 -16.58 4.64
C VAL A 192 5.93 -18.02 5.11
N ILE A 193 5.17 -18.49 6.10
CA ILE A 193 5.39 -19.83 6.69
C ILE A 193 5.03 -20.93 5.68
N GLY A 194 3.88 -20.80 5.01
CA GLY A 194 3.47 -21.76 3.98
C GLY A 194 4.48 -21.88 2.83
N LEU A 195 5.00 -20.75 2.34
CA LEU A 195 5.99 -20.74 1.25
C LEU A 195 7.32 -21.40 1.67
N THR A 196 7.78 -21.13 2.89
CA THR A 196 9.01 -21.73 3.45
C THR A 196 8.90 -23.25 3.47
N CYS A 197 7.77 -23.80 3.94
CA CYS A 197 7.52 -25.24 3.93
C CYS A 197 7.31 -25.79 2.50
N THR A 198 6.62 -25.06 1.62
CA THR A 198 6.40 -25.48 0.23
C THR A 198 7.70 -25.60 -0.56
N LEU A 199 8.68 -24.71 -0.34
CA LEU A 199 9.97 -24.78 -1.01
C LEU A 199 10.96 -25.71 -0.28
N GLY A 200 10.93 -25.74 1.05
CA GLY A 200 11.64 -26.74 1.86
C GLY A 200 11.23 -28.20 1.56
N SER A 201 10.04 -28.42 0.98
CA SER A 201 9.62 -29.73 0.49
C SER A 201 10.44 -30.25 -0.69
N GLY A 202 11.10 -29.37 -1.46
CA GLY A 202 11.82 -29.72 -2.69
C GLY A 202 10.93 -30.06 -3.90
N LEU A 203 9.65 -29.65 -3.91
CA LEU A 203 8.84 -29.67 -5.13
C LEU A 203 9.35 -28.64 -6.17
N PRO A 204 9.12 -28.84 -7.48
CA PRO A 204 9.54 -27.92 -8.54
C PRO A 204 8.68 -26.64 -8.57
N LEU A 205 8.89 -25.76 -7.60
CA LEU A 205 8.18 -24.50 -7.35
C LEU A 205 9.21 -23.40 -6.98
N GLY A 206 8.83 -22.12 -7.02
CA GLY A 206 9.72 -20.98 -6.65
C GLY A 206 9.08 -19.95 -5.71
N LYS A 207 9.88 -19.02 -5.14
CA LYS A 207 9.40 -17.99 -4.19
C LYS A 207 8.76 -16.77 -4.85
N GLU A 208 9.14 -16.47 -6.09
CA GLU A 208 8.93 -15.20 -6.81
C GLU A 208 7.55 -14.57 -6.64
N GLY A 209 6.51 -15.16 -7.24
CA GLY A 209 5.17 -14.59 -7.22
C GLY A 209 4.57 -14.46 -5.82
N PRO A 210 4.68 -15.49 -4.96
CA PRO A 210 4.36 -15.36 -3.54
C PRO A 210 5.08 -14.23 -2.83
N PHE A 211 6.35 -13.97 -3.17
CA PHE A 211 7.15 -12.92 -2.57
C PHE A 211 6.73 -11.51 -3.04
N VAL A 212 6.36 -11.34 -4.31
CA VAL A 212 5.73 -10.11 -4.82
C VAL A 212 4.47 -9.75 -4.01
N HIS A 213 3.67 -10.75 -3.62
CA HIS A 213 2.56 -10.53 -2.69
C HIS A 213 3.03 -10.21 -1.27
N ILE A 214 4.04 -10.91 -0.74
CA ILE A 214 4.62 -10.65 0.60
C ILE A 214 5.13 -9.20 0.71
N SER A 215 5.84 -8.66 -0.28
CA SER A 215 6.27 -7.25 -0.25
C SER A 215 5.09 -6.27 -0.36
N SER A 216 4.08 -6.56 -1.18
CA SER A 216 2.83 -5.80 -1.24
C SER A 216 2.06 -5.79 0.10
N LEU A 217 2.11 -6.89 0.84
CA LEU A 217 1.56 -7.02 2.18
C LEU A 217 2.37 -6.22 3.22
N ILE A 218 3.71 -6.28 3.16
CA ILE A 218 4.60 -5.47 3.99
C ILE A 218 4.32 -3.98 3.75
N ALA A 219 4.22 -3.55 2.49
CA ALA A 219 3.87 -2.18 2.12
C ALA A 219 2.50 -1.76 2.68
N THR A 220 1.49 -2.63 2.63
CA THR A 220 0.15 -2.35 3.19
C THR A 220 0.18 -2.23 4.71
N VAL A 221 0.92 -3.10 5.41
CA VAL A 221 1.05 -3.08 6.87
C VAL A 221 1.85 -1.87 7.33
N LEU A 222 2.98 -1.58 6.68
CA LEU A 222 3.81 -0.40 6.93
C LEU A 222 3.03 0.90 6.67
N SER A 223 2.24 0.93 5.60
CA SER A 223 1.33 2.04 5.31
C SER A 223 0.35 2.26 6.46
N LYS A 224 -0.39 1.23 6.90
CA LYS A 224 -1.33 1.32 8.03
C LYS A 224 -0.66 1.80 9.33
N ILE A 225 0.58 1.39 9.59
CA ILE A 225 1.38 1.88 10.72
C ILE A 225 1.67 3.39 10.59
N ILE A 226 2.07 3.86 9.41
CA ILE A 226 2.39 5.27 9.14
C ILE A 226 1.13 6.15 9.13
N TYR A 227 0.00 5.64 8.63
CA TYR A 227 -1.29 6.33 8.65
C TYR A 227 -1.72 6.67 10.09
N SER A 228 -1.45 5.78 11.04
CA SER A 228 -1.70 5.98 12.48
C SER A 228 -0.91 7.16 13.07
N PHE A 229 0.22 7.54 12.46
CA PHE A 229 0.99 8.73 12.83
C PHE A 229 0.61 10.00 12.04
N LYS A 230 0.21 9.87 10.76
CA LYS A 230 -0.18 11.01 9.88
C LYS A 230 -1.31 10.64 8.90
N GLY A 231 -2.49 11.23 9.10
CA GLY A 231 -3.64 11.17 8.17
C GLY A 231 -3.47 11.94 6.84
N ILE A 232 -2.23 12.07 6.32
CA ILE A 232 -1.90 12.73 5.03
C ILE A 232 -1.88 11.70 3.88
N TYR A 233 -2.12 10.43 4.19
CA TYR A 233 -1.98 9.29 3.29
C TYR A 233 -3.32 8.60 2.92
N GLU A 234 -4.46 9.26 3.14
CA GLU A 234 -5.82 8.73 2.85
C GLU A 234 -6.12 8.55 1.34
N ASN A 235 -5.21 8.96 0.44
CA ASN A 235 -5.41 8.94 -0.99
C ASN A 235 -5.11 7.56 -1.64
N GLU A 236 -6.12 6.97 -2.27
CA GLU A 236 -6.07 5.67 -2.98
C GLU A 236 -4.98 5.62 -4.06
N SER A 237 -4.79 6.71 -4.82
CA SER A 237 -3.78 6.77 -5.89
C SER A 237 -2.36 6.53 -5.34
N ARG A 238 -1.98 7.22 -4.26
CA ARG A 238 -0.68 7.06 -3.58
C ARG A 238 -0.50 5.65 -3.02
N THR A 239 -1.59 5.01 -2.57
CA THR A 239 -1.56 3.62 -2.13
C THR A 239 -1.25 2.66 -3.29
N SER A 240 -1.83 2.89 -4.47
CA SER A 240 -1.47 2.16 -5.69
C SER A 240 -0.01 2.40 -6.12
N GLU A 241 0.48 3.65 -6.05
CA GLU A 241 1.89 3.96 -6.31
C GLU A 241 2.86 3.21 -5.38
N MET A 242 2.51 3.07 -4.09
CA MET A 242 3.32 2.33 -3.12
C MET A 242 3.24 0.81 -3.33
N LEU A 243 2.08 0.26 -3.70
CA LEU A 243 1.93 -1.16 -4.05
C LEU A 243 2.71 -1.52 -5.33
N ALA A 244 2.74 -0.62 -6.31
CA ALA A 244 3.54 -0.78 -7.53
C ALA A 244 5.04 -0.84 -7.23
N ALA A 245 5.54 0.04 -6.34
CA ALA A 245 6.92 -0.02 -5.87
C ALA A 245 7.20 -1.31 -5.06
N ALA A 246 6.25 -1.75 -4.23
CA ALA A 246 6.36 -2.99 -3.46
C ALA A 246 6.44 -4.24 -4.35
N CYS A 247 5.74 -4.25 -5.50
CA CYS A 247 5.88 -5.35 -6.46
C CYS A 247 7.32 -5.45 -6.99
N ALA A 248 7.96 -4.32 -7.33
CA ALA A 248 9.35 -4.27 -7.77
C ALA A 248 10.34 -4.70 -6.68
N VAL A 249 10.17 -4.22 -5.43
CA VAL A 249 10.94 -4.69 -4.26
C VAL A 249 10.83 -6.20 -4.11
N GLY A 250 9.62 -6.74 -4.30
CA GLY A 250 9.37 -8.17 -4.22
C GLY A 250 10.28 -8.99 -5.16
N VAL A 251 10.33 -8.62 -6.45
CA VAL A 251 11.13 -9.32 -7.45
C VAL A 251 12.64 -9.09 -7.25
N ALA A 252 13.04 -7.91 -6.78
CA ALA A 252 14.45 -7.60 -6.53
C ALA A 252 15.01 -8.36 -5.30
N CYS A 253 14.23 -8.47 -4.21
CA CYS A 253 14.62 -9.19 -3.01
C CYS A 253 14.64 -10.72 -3.17
N THR A 254 14.12 -11.29 -4.26
CA THR A 254 14.17 -12.73 -4.51
C THR A 254 15.32 -13.16 -5.41
N PHE A 255 15.59 -12.41 -6.48
CA PHE A 255 16.69 -12.67 -7.41
C PHE A 255 18.00 -11.92 -7.08
N ALA A 256 17.99 -11.02 -6.08
CA ALA A 256 19.03 -10.01 -5.85
C ALA A 256 19.30 -9.09 -7.07
N ALA A 257 18.28 -8.93 -7.94
CA ALA A 257 18.36 -8.30 -9.26
C ALA A 257 17.50 -7.02 -9.31
N PRO A 258 18.06 -5.83 -8.99
CA PRO A 258 17.28 -4.60 -8.85
C PRO A 258 16.78 -4.00 -10.17
N LEU A 259 17.54 -4.04 -11.27
CA LEU A 259 17.08 -3.52 -12.57
C LEU A 259 16.04 -4.46 -13.20
N GLY A 260 16.38 -5.74 -13.28
CA GLY A 260 15.52 -6.79 -13.83
C GLY A 260 14.22 -6.93 -13.04
N GLY A 261 14.28 -6.84 -11.70
CA GLY A 261 13.10 -6.93 -10.85
C GLY A 261 12.11 -5.76 -11.03
N VAL A 262 12.60 -4.54 -11.24
CA VAL A 262 11.76 -3.37 -11.54
C VAL A 262 11.11 -3.49 -12.91
N LEU A 263 11.90 -3.85 -13.94
CA LEU A 263 11.39 -4.02 -15.30
C LEU A 263 10.34 -5.14 -15.39
N PHE A 264 10.60 -6.29 -14.76
CA PHE A 264 9.65 -7.40 -14.70
C PHE A 264 8.37 -7.04 -13.93
N SER A 265 8.48 -6.27 -12.85
CA SER A 265 7.30 -5.74 -12.15
C SER A 265 6.45 -4.86 -13.06
N ILE A 266 7.07 -4.00 -13.88
CA ILE A 266 6.35 -3.13 -14.83
C ILE A 266 5.65 -3.97 -15.91
N GLU A 267 6.40 -4.80 -16.62
CA GLU A 267 5.92 -5.65 -17.72
C GLU A 267 4.78 -6.59 -17.30
N VAL A 268 4.85 -7.15 -16.09
CA VAL A 268 3.86 -8.12 -15.61
C VAL A 268 2.63 -7.47 -14.98
N THR A 269 2.80 -6.40 -14.18
CA THR A 269 1.70 -5.88 -13.34
C THR A 269 0.89 -4.75 -13.97
N SER A 270 1.41 -4.05 -14.98
CA SER A 270 0.84 -2.80 -15.48
C SER A 270 0.87 -2.70 -17.01
N VAL A 271 -0.10 -1.98 -17.59
CA VAL A 271 -0.08 -1.61 -19.02
C VAL A 271 0.38 -0.17 -19.21
N PHE A 272 0.02 0.71 -18.27
CA PHE A 272 0.49 2.09 -18.18
C PHE A 272 1.19 2.27 -16.84
N PHE A 273 2.36 2.89 -16.83
CA PHE A 273 3.19 3.02 -15.64
C PHE A 273 3.85 4.40 -15.58
N ALA A 274 3.66 5.11 -14.48
CA ALA A 274 4.23 6.44 -14.30
C ALA A 274 5.74 6.37 -14.03
N VAL A 275 6.55 7.14 -14.76
CA VAL A 275 8.03 7.19 -14.59
C VAL A 275 8.44 7.58 -13.17
N ARG A 276 7.62 8.34 -12.43
CA ARG A 276 7.82 8.60 -11.00
C ARG A 276 7.84 7.32 -10.14
N ASN A 277 7.05 6.32 -10.51
CA ASN A 277 6.99 5.04 -9.79
C ASN A 277 8.14 4.10 -10.18
N TYR A 278 8.76 4.29 -11.36
CA TYR A 278 9.99 3.60 -11.73
C TYR A 278 11.12 3.97 -10.77
N TRP A 279 11.38 5.26 -10.57
CA TRP A 279 12.42 5.73 -9.65
C TRP A 279 12.17 5.32 -8.19
N ARG A 280 10.91 5.37 -7.74
CA ARG A 280 10.53 4.88 -6.39
C ARG A 280 10.74 3.38 -6.24
N GLY A 281 10.30 2.58 -7.22
CA GLY A 281 10.48 1.13 -7.25
C GLY A 281 11.95 0.74 -7.31
N PHE A 282 12.74 1.39 -8.17
CA PHE A 282 14.17 1.16 -8.34
C PHE A 282 14.97 1.49 -7.08
N PHE A 283 14.72 2.63 -6.43
CA PHE A 283 15.36 2.95 -5.16
C PHE A 283 15.07 1.89 -4.08
N ALA A 284 13.80 1.52 -3.91
CA ALA A 284 13.40 0.51 -2.93
C ALA A 284 13.97 -0.88 -3.25
N ALA A 285 14.00 -1.26 -4.52
CA ALA A 285 14.57 -2.51 -5.04
C ALA A 285 16.09 -2.57 -4.84
N ALA A 286 16.81 -1.49 -5.13
CA ALA A 286 18.25 -1.39 -4.91
C ALA A 286 18.59 -1.49 -3.41
N CYS A 287 17.86 -0.80 -2.53
CA CYS A 287 18.01 -0.97 -1.08
C CYS A 287 17.70 -2.40 -0.63
N GLY A 288 16.67 -3.05 -1.19
CA GLY A 288 16.32 -4.44 -0.88
C GLY A 288 17.36 -5.46 -1.32
N ALA A 289 17.90 -5.32 -2.54
CA ALA A 289 18.95 -6.19 -3.06
C ALA A 289 20.28 -6.02 -2.32
N LEU A 290 20.69 -4.76 -2.06
CA LEU A 290 21.92 -4.44 -1.32
C LEU A 290 21.89 -5.02 0.11
N VAL A 291 20.77 -4.88 0.82
CA VAL A 291 20.64 -5.45 2.18
C VAL A 291 20.66 -6.98 2.14
N TRP A 292 20.08 -7.64 1.12
CA TRP A 292 20.14 -9.10 0.99
C TRP A 292 21.56 -9.59 0.74
N GLN A 293 22.31 -8.89 -0.12
CA GLN A 293 23.73 -9.16 -0.39
C GLN A 293 24.62 -8.95 0.85
N LEU A 294 24.43 -7.85 1.59
CA LEU A 294 25.16 -7.58 2.84
C LEU A 294 24.87 -8.63 3.92
N LEU A 295 23.62 -9.09 4.04
CA LEU A 295 23.26 -10.20 4.93
C LEU A 295 23.92 -11.53 4.49
N GLY A 296 24.10 -11.75 3.18
CA GLY A 296 24.89 -12.87 2.65
C GLY A 296 26.32 -12.88 3.17
N VAL A 297 27.03 -11.76 3.04
CA VAL A 297 28.39 -11.59 3.58
C VAL A 297 28.43 -11.77 5.11
N TRP A 298 27.53 -11.12 5.85
CA TRP A 298 27.56 -11.09 7.32
C TRP A 298 27.07 -12.36 8.03
N LEU A 299 26.21 -13.17 7.39
CA LEU A 299 25.52 -14.31 8.03
C LEU A 299 25.71 -15.65 7.28
N ARG A 300 26.38 -15.65 6.13
CA ARG A 300 26.75 -16.87 5.38
C ARG A 300 28.25 -16.94 5.04
N GLU A 301 29.06 -16.05 5.63
CA GLU A 301 30.52 -16.02 5.49
C GLU A 301 30.99 -15.97 4.02
N GLN A 302 30.23 -15.28 3.16
CA GLN A 302 30.60 -15.09 1.75
C GLN A 302 31.69 -14.01 1.62
N ASP A 303 32.82 -14.33 0.98
CA ASP A 303 33.99 -13.45 0.88
C ASP A 303 33.67 -12.04 0.37
N THR A 304 32.76 -11.95 -0.60
CA THR A 304 32.41 -10.70 -1.31
C THR A 304 30.95 -10.71 -1.78
N ILE A 305 30.41 -9.51 -1.99
CA ILE A 305 29.12 -9.31 -2.66
C ILE A 305 29.24 -9.88 -4.08
N THR A 306 28.52 -10.96 -4.34
CA THR A 306 28.57 -11.74 -5.58
C THR A 306 27.16 -12.02 -6.11
N ALA A 307 27.05 -12.24 -7.41
CA ALA A 307 25.79 -12.62 -8.06
C ALA A 307 25.39 -14.05 -7.68
N VAL A 308 24.07 -14.31 -7.60
CA VAL A 308 23.49 -15.55 -7.03
C VAL A 308 24.00 -16.81 -7.74
N PHE A 309 24.16 -16.74 -9.06
CA PHE A 309 24.68 -17.81 -9.90
C PHE A 309 25.91 -17.33 -10.68
N ARG A 310 26.93 -16.83 -9.96
CA ARG A 310 28.18 -16.30 -10.56
C ARG A 310 28.73 -17.23 -11.64
N THR A 311 28.81 -16.71 -12.86
CA THR A 311 29.45 -17.37 -14.01
C THR A 311 30.83 -16.76 -14.29
N ASN A 312 31.75 -17.56 -14.86
CA ASN A 312 33.07 -17.14 -15.30
C ASN A 312 33.29 -17.58 -16.77
N PHE A 313 32.47 -17.08 -17.69
CA PHE A 313 32.67 -17.21 -19.14
C PHE A 313 33.76 -16.25 -19.63
N ARG A 314 34.39 -16.57 -20.78
CA ARG A 314 35.34 -15.69 -21.48
C ARG A 314 34.68 -14.36 -21.90
N MET A 315 35.45 -13.28 -21.91
CA MET A 315 34.94 -11.92 -22.17
C MET A 315 35.38 -11.36 -23.52
N ASP A 316 36.55 -11.76 -24.03
CA ASP A 316 37.20 -11.13 -25.19
C ASP A 316 36.55 -11.53 -26.51
N PHE A 317 36.21 -12.82 -26.66
CA PHE A 317 35.45 -13.37 -27.79
C PHE A 317 34.37 -14.32 -27.26
N PRO A 318 33.23 -13.83 -26.73
CA PRO A 318 32.27 -14.69 -26.05
C PRO A 318 31.61 -15.70 -26.99
N PHE A 319 31.08 -15.23 -28.13
CA PHE A 319 30.38 -16.01 -29.15
C PHE A 319 30.77 -15.52 -30.55
N ASP A 320 30.79 -16.42 -31.53
CA ASP A 320 31.01 -16.10 -32.94
C ASP A 320 29.68 -15.70 -33.63
N LEU A 321 29.72 -14.87 -34.70
CA LEU A 321 28.49 -14.35 -35.34
C LEU A 321 27.56 -15.46 -35.87
N ALA A 322 28.11 -16.60 -36.26
CA ALA A 322 27.33 -17.75 -36.72
C ALA A 322 26.51 -18.42 -35.60
N GLU A 323 26.97 -18.35 -34.35
CA GLU A 323 26.22 -18.86 -33.19
C GLU A 323 24.87 -18.16 -33.04
N LEU A 324 24.77 -16.89 -33.45
CA LEU A 324 23.56 -16.07 -33.30
C LEU A 324 22.33 -16.69 -33.96
N LEU A 325 22.51 -17.40 -35.09
CA LEU A 325 21.45 -18.15 -35.75
C LEU A 325 20.97 -19.34 -34.90
N VAL A 326 21.87 -19.97 -34.15
CA VAL A 326 21.56 -21.09 -33.26
C VAL A 326 20.90 -20.59 -31.96
N TYR A 327 21.34 -19.45 -31.42
CA TYR A 327 20.63 -18.76 -30.34
C TYR A 327 19.21 -18.35 -30.76
N ALA A 328 19.02 -17.87 -32.00
CA ALA A 328 17.70 -17.56 -32.55
C ALA A 328 16.80 -18.81 -32.70
N ALA A 329 17.33 -19.91 -33.22
CA ALA A 329 16.62 -21.19 -33.36
C ALA A 329 16.27 -21.81 -31.99
N MET A 330 17.18 -21.75 -31.01
CA MET A 330 16.94 -22.12 -29.62
C MET A 330 15.84 -21.25 -29.00
N GLY A 331 15.85 -19.94 -29.23
CA GLY A 331 14.79 -19.02 -28.82
C GLY A 331 13.42 -19.44 -29.37
N ALA A 332 13.35 -19.81 -30.65
CA ALA A 332 12.11 -20.31 -31.25
C ALA A 332 11.60 -21.59 -30.57
N ALA A 333 12.48 -22.56 -30.31
CA ALA A 333 12.14 -23.79 -29.59
C ALA A 333 11.71 -23.52 -28.13
N CYS A 334 12.41 -22.64 -27.41
CA CYS A 334 12.01 -22.16 -26.08
C CYS A 334 10.62 -21.48 -26.08
N GLY A 335 10.28 -20.75 -27.14
CA GLY A 335 8.96 -20.15 -27.34
C GLY A 335 7.85 -21.22 -27.43
N VAL A 336 8.08 -22.26 -28.23
CA VAL A 336 7.15 -23.41 -28.35
C VAL A 336 7.04 -24.19 -27.03
N LEU A 337 8.17 -24.47 -26.35
CA LEU A 337 8.18 -25.17 -25.06
C LEU A 337 7.48 -24.36 -23.94
N GLY A 338 7.69 -23.04 -23.89
CA GLY A 338 6.99 -22.14 -22.98
C GLY A 338 5.47 -22.13 -23.22
N ALA A 339 5.05 -22.05 -24.49
CA ALA A 339 3.63 -22.15 -24.85
C ALA A 339 3.04 -23.55 -24.54
N ALA A 340 3.80 -24.62 -24.74
CA ALA A 340 3.40 -25.99 -24.40
C ALA A 340 3.21 -26.17 -22.88
N PHE A 341 4.11 -25.60 -22.05
CA PHE A 341 3.95 -25.56 -20.59
C PHE A 341 2.66 -24.85 -20.16
N VAL A 342 2.39 -23.66 -20.70
CA VAL A 342 1.15 -22.90 -20.45
C VAL A 342 -0.09 -23.72 -20.84
N TYR A 343 -0.07 -24.32 -22.03
CA TYR A 343 -1.16 -25.15 -22.55
C TYR A 343 -1.40 -26.40 -21.69
N LEU A 344 -0.33 -27.07 -21.24
CA LEU A 344 -0.41 -28.24 -20.37
C LEU A 344 -1.03 -27.89 -19.03
N HIS A 345 -0.54 -26.83 -18.37
CA HIS A 345 -1.11 -26.35 -17.10
C HIS A 345 -2.61 -25.98 -17.25
N LYS A 346 -2.96 -25.26 -18.33
CA LYS A 346 -4.36 -24.97 -18.71
C LYS A 346 -5.21 -26.23 -18.84
N ARG A 347 -4.71 -27.26 -19.54
CA ARG A 347 -5.42 -28.53 -19.73
C ARG A 347 -5.62 -29.28 -18.42
N ILE A 348 -4.61 -29.37 -17.55
CA ILE A 348 -4.71 -30.02 -16.23
C ILE A 348 -5.75 -29.31 -15.35
N VAL A 349 -5.69 -27.97 -15.22
CA VAL A 349 -6.65 -27.21 -14.40
C VAL A 349 -8.09 -27.33 -14.93
N LEU A 350 -8.28 -27.32 -16.25
CA LEU A 350 -9.60 -27.52 -16.85
C LEU A 350 -10.11 -28.95 -16.69
N PHE A 351 -9.25 -29.98 -16.79
CA PHE A 351 -9.60 -31.38 -16.55
C PHE A 351 -10.11 -31.58 -15.12
N ASN A 352 -9.35 -31.11 -14.12
CA ASN A 352 -9.70 -31.22 -12.70
C ASN A 352 -11.05 -30.55 -12.37
N ARG A 353 -11.40 -29.47 -13.10
CA ARG A 353 -12.70 -28.79 -12.97
C ARG A 353 -13.84 -29.44 -13.76
N LYS A 354 -13.56 -30.11 -14.89
CA LYS A 354 -14.57 -30.80 -15.71
C LYS A 354 -15.20 -31.96 -14.92
N HIS A 355 -14.39 -32.74 -14.21
CA HIS A 355 -14.83 -33.92 -13.47
C HIS A 355 -15.44 -33.53 -12.10
N LYS A 356 -16.63 -32.91 -12.12
CA LYS A 356 -17.32 -32.38 -10.93
C LYS A 356 -17.40 -33.35 -9.74
N ARG A 357 -17.62 -34.66 -9.95
CA ARG A 357 -17.63 -35.67 -8.88
C ARG A 357 -16.27 -35.79 -8.18
N MET A 358 -15.19 -35.89 -8.97
CA MET A 358 -13.81 -35.93 -8.48
C MET A 358 -13.45 -34.61 -7.76
N SER A 359 -13.78 -33.47 -8.36
CA SER A 359 -13.58 -32.16 -7.73
C SER A 359 -14.33 -32.01 -6.40
N ALA A 360 -15.59 -32.45 -6.32
CA ALA A 360 -16.37 -32.37 -5.08
C ALA A 360 -15.79 -33.27 -3.97
N PHE A 361 -15.33 -34.47 -4.32
CA PHE A 361 -14.65 -35.39 -3.39
C PHE A 361 -13.33 -34.80 -2.87
N LEU A 362 -12.49 -34.24 -3.75
CA LEU A 362 -11.22 -33.62 -3.40
C LEU A 362 -11.39 -32.30 -2.62
N GLN A 363 -12.47 -31.54 -2.85
CA GLN A 363 -12.81 -30.36 -2.06
C GLN A 363 -13.37 -30.72 -0.67
N ARG A 364 -14.10 -31.84 -0.55
CA ARG A 364 -14.52 -32.40 0.75
C ARG A 364 -13.31 -32.87 1.56
N ASN A 365 -12.41 -33.64 0.93
CA ASN A 365 -11.19 -34.16 1.54
C ASN A 365 -9.98 -33.29 1.15
N ARG A 366 -9.98 -32.01 1.58
CA ARG A 366 -9.02 -30.96 1.19
C ARG A 366 -7.53 -31.36 1.19
N PHE A 367 -7.11 -32.19 2.15
CA PHE A 367 -5.73 -32.67 2.27
C PHE A 367 -5.35 -33.80 1.28
N LEU A 368 -6.34 -34.54 0.76
CA LEU A 368 -6.13 -35.71 -0.09
C LEU A 368 -5.53 -35.34 -1.46
N TYR A 369 -5.89 -34.16 -1.99
CA TYR A 369 -5.37 -33.70 -3.29
C TYR A 369 -3.88 -33.29 -3.24
N PRO A 370 -3.42 -32.45 -2.29
CA PRO A 370 -1.99 -32.26 -2.03
C PRO A 370 -1.24 -33.57 -1.76
N LEU A 371 -1.81 -34.47 -0.96
CA LEU A 371 -1.19 -35.76 -0.63
C LEU A 371 -0.91 -36.58 -1.90
N ILE A 372 -1.93 -36.85 -2.73
CA ILE A 372 -1.79 -37.68 -3.93
C ILE A 372 -0.76 -37.10 -4.90
N ILE A 373 -0.80 -35.79 -5.17
CA ILE A 373 0.15 -35.16 -6.10
C ILE A 373 1.57 -35.14 -5.52
N THR A 374 1.75 -34.82 -4.24
CA THR A 374 3.08 -34.75 -3.62
C THR A 374 3.71 -36.14 -3.54
N THR A 375 2.94 -37.17 -3.17
CA THR A 375 3.41 -38.56 -3.22
C THR A 375 3.78 -38.97 -4.64
N LEU A 376 2.94 -38.71 -5.65
CA LEU A 376 3.22 -39.05 -7.05
C LEU A 376 4.52 -38.40 -7.56
N ILE A 377 4.68 -37.09 -7.32
CA ILE A 377 5.90 -36.37 -7.71
C ILE A 377 7.10 -36.92 -6.95
N SER A 378 7.04 -37.08 -5.62
CA SER A 378 8.15 -37.63 -4.83
C SER A 378 8.55 -39.05 -5.24
N THR A 379 7.59 -39.87 -5.69
CA THR A 379 7.83 -41.24 -6.20
C THR A 379 8.60 -41.22 -7.52
N VAL A 380 8.21 -40.36 -8.48
CA VAL A 380 8.96 -40.17 -9.75
C VAL A 380 10.33 -39.54 -9.48
N THR A 381 10.39 -38.60 -8.54
CA THR A 381 11.59 -37.89 -8.10
C THR A 381 12.51 -38.78 -7.24
N PHE A 382 12.18 -40.07 -6.99
CA PHE A 382 13.03 -40.97 -6.19
C PHE A 382 14.31 -41.35 -6.97
N PRO A 383 15.53 -41.09 -6.45
CA PRO A 383 16.75 -41.21 -7.24
C PRO A 383 17.00 -42.62 -7.80
N PRO A 384 16.89 -43.71 -7.02
CA PRO A 384 17.08 -45.08 -7.53
C PRO A 384 16.04 -45.56 -8.56
N PHE A 385 15.01 -44.76 -8.86
CA PHE A 385 13.93 -45.11 -9.80
C PHE A 385 14.05 -44.31 -11.11
N LEU A 386 13.31 -43.20 -11.22
CA LEU A 386 13.39 -42.28 -12.36
C LEU A 386 14.27 -41.06 -12.07
N GLY A 387 14.58 -40.78 -10.79
CA GLY A 387 15.32 -39.58 -10.39
C GLY A 387 16.77 -39.55 -10.87
N LYS A 388 17.42 -40.71 -11.09
CA LYS A 388 18.75 -40.79 -11.70
C LYS A 388 18.83 -40.16 -13.10
N TYR A 389 17.81 -40.37 -13.94
CA TYR A 389 17.70 -39.73 -15.25
C TYR A 389 17.25 -38.26 -15.18
N MET A 390 17.13 -37.70 -13.97
CA MET A 390 16.66 -36.34 -13.72
C MET A 390 17.56 -35.58 -12.72
N ALA A 391 18.79 -36.08 -12.48
CA ALA A 391 19.77 -35.52 -11.53
C ALA A 391 19.15 -35.17 -10.15
N SER A 392 18.25 -36.03 -9.67
CA SER A 392 17.18 -35.63 -8.74
C SER A 392 17.58 -35.45 -7.27
N GLU A 393 18.86 -35.64 -6.93
CA GLU A 393 19.40 -35.36 -5.59
C GLU A 393 19.84 -33.90 -5.43
N LEU A 394 20.05 -33.20 -6.56
CA LEU A 394 20.35 -31.77 -6.60
C LEU A 394 19.17 -30.92 -6.09
N THR A 395 19.46 -29.92 -5.27
CA THR A 395 18.51 -28.83 -5.03
C THR A 395 18.33 -27.98 -6.29
N THR A 396 17.26 -27.19 -6.32
CA THR A 396 16.98 -26.26 -7.42
C THR A 396 18.10 -25.23 -7.64
N HIS A 397 18.89 -24.90 -6.62
CA HIS A 397 20.03 -23.97 -6.72
C HIS A 397 21.25 -24.64 -7.36
N GLU A 398 21.64 -25.81 -6.84
CA GLU A 398 22.78 -26.58 -7.36
C GLU A 398 22.54 -27.01 -8.81
N ALA A 399 21.32 -27.42 -9.16
CA ALA A 399 20.97 -27.78 -10.54
C ALA A 399 21.12 -26.60 -11.53
N ILE A 400 20.81 -25.36 -11.13
CA ILE A 400 21.01 -24.18 -12.00
C ILE A 400 22.51 -23.85 -12.11
N HIS A 401 23.25 -23.94 -11.00
CA HIS A 401 24.69 -23.72 -10.96
C HIS A 401 25.45 -24.70 -11.87
N ASP A 402 25.16 -26.01 -11.76
CA ASP A 402 25.79 -27.05 -12.59
C ASP A 402 25.49 -26.85 -14.09
N LEU A 403 24.25 -26.46 -14.44
CA LEU A 403 23.88 -26.16 -15.84
C LEU A 403 24.60 -24.94 -16.41
N PHE A 404 24.97 -23.97 -15.56
CA PHE A 404 25.70 -22.76 -15.94
C PHE A 404 27.24 -22.93 -15.89
N SER A 405 27.75 -24.14 -15.65
CA SER A 405 29.19 -24.45 -15.73
C SER A 405 29.81 -24.01 -17.07
N ASN A 406 31.06 -23.54 -17.02
CA ASN A 406 31.76 -22.91 -18.16
C ASN A 406 32.60 -23.87 -19.01
N PHE A 407 32.79 -25.12 -18.59
CA PHE A 407 33.40 -26.20 -19.36
C PHE A 407 32.35 -27.02 -20.13
N THR A 408 32.79 -27.91 -21.03
CA THR A 408 31.95 -28.81 -21.84
C THR A 408 31.94 -30.21 -21.21
N TRP A 409 30.77 -30.81 -20.98
CA TRP A 409 30.66 -32.08 -20.25
C TRP A 409 31.24 -33.28 -21.01
N GLY A 410 31.38 -33.17 -22.34
CA GLY A 410 32.06 -34.15 -23.19
C GLY A 410 33.59 -34.00 -23.30
N SER A 411 34.24 -33.15 -22.49
CA SER A 411 35.71 -32.98 -22.51
C SER A 411 36.43 -34.22 -21.94
N THR A 412 37.62 -34.54 -22.46
CA THR A 412 38.54 -35.54 -21.86
C THR A 412 39.29 -34.99 -20.67
N ASP A 413 39.57 -33.69 -20.67
CA ASP A 413 40.53 -33.03 -19.79
C ASP A 413 39.76 -32.26 -18.71
N LEU A 414 39.11 -33.00 -17.81
CA LEU A 414 38.25 -32.47 -16.73
C LEU A 414 39.00 -32.44 -15.39
N GLY A 415 38.88 -31.33 -14.66
CA GLY A 415 39.31 -31.22 -13.27
C GLY A 415 38.43 -32.03 -12.31
N VAL A 416 38.91 -32.30 -11.09
CA VAL A 416 38.20 -33.13 -10.10
C VAL A 416 36.80 -32.59 -9.78
N ASP A 417 36.66 -31.27 -9.58
CA ASP A 417 35.38 -30.63 -9.31
C ASP A 417 34.43 -30.68 -10.53
N GLU A 418 34.99 -30.63 -11.74
CA GLU A 418 34.25 -30.71 -13.01
C GLU A 418 33.74 -32.15 -13.24
N MET A 419 34.57 -33.15 -12.95
CA MET A 419 34.16 -34.57 -12.93
C MET A 419 33.03 -34.83 -11.95
N ILE A 420 33.04 -34.21 -10.76
CA ILE A 420 31.96 -34.32 -9.78
C ILE A 420 30.66 -33.73 -10.33
N VAL A 421 30.71 -32.59 -11.04
CA VAL A 421 29.53 -32.04 -11.74
C VAL A 421 29.01 -33.02 -12.79
N VAL A 422 29.88 -33.55 -13.67
CA VAL A 422 29.46 -34.51 -14.72
C VAL A 422 28.85 -35.77 -14.11
N GLN A 423 29.44 -36.34 -13.05
CA GLN A 423 28.90 -37.51 -12.35
C GLN A 423 27.47 -37.31 -11.80
N ARG A 424 27.09 -36.09 -11.39
CA ARG A 424 25.71 -35.78 -10.94
C ARG A 424 24.68 -35.79 -12.09
N TRP A 425 25.13 -35.64 -13.33
CA TRP A 425 24.28 -35.68 -14.53
C TRP A 425 24.46 -36.95 -15.37
N GLN A 426 25.48 -37.76 -15.06
CA GLN A 426 25.85 -39.01 -15.72
C GLN A 426 26.34 -40.04 -14.68
N GLU A 427 25.39 -40.72 -14.02
CA GLU A 427 25.67 -41.73 -12.97
C GLU A 427 26.42 -42.95 -13.53
N ASN A 428 26.07 -43.40 -14.74
CA ASN A 428 26.76 -44.49 -15.44
C ASN A 428 27.55 -43.93 -16.64
N PRO A 429 28.82 -44.32 -16.86
CA PRO A 429 29.58 -43.93 -18.06
C PRO A 429 28.93 -44.36 -19.39
N LEU A 430 28.00 -45.32 -19.36
CA LEU A 430 27.24 -45.80 -20.52
C LEU A 430 25.96 -44.98 -20.81
N ASP A 431 25.41 -44.27 -19.82
CA ASP A 431 24.27 -43.38 -20.03
C ASP A 431 24.77 -42.06 -20.64
N SER A 432 24.11 -41.53 -21.67
CA SER A 432 24.50 -40.23 -22.24
C SER A 432 23.89 -39.07 -21.45
N PHE A 433 24.69 -38.04 -21.14
CA PHE A 433 24.19 -36.83 -20.48
C PHE A 433 23.11 -36.10 -21.30
N HIS A 434 23.08 -36.30 -22.62
CA HIS A 434 21.98 -35.82 -23.49
C HIS A 434 20.64 -36.46 -23.10
N LEU A 435 20.62 -37.77 -22.81
CA LEU A 435 19.40 -38.46 -22.38
C LEU A 435 18.92 -37.94 -21.02
N THR A 436 19.83 -37.69 -20.07
CA THR A 436 19.46 -37.15 -18.75
C THR A 436 18.97 -35.71 -18.85
N LEU A 437 19.57 -34.86 -19.69
CA LEU A 437 19.06 -33.50 -19.98
C LEU A 437 17.68 -33.52 -20.65
N ILE A 438 17.44 -34.40 -21.64
CA ILE A 438 16.13 -34.55 -22.30
C ILE A 438 15.07 -35.01 -21.29
N MET A 439 15.38 -36.04 -20.50
CA MET A 439 14.47 -36.56 -19.47
C MET A 439 14.23 -35.53 -18.37
N PHE A 440 15.24 -34.75 -17.98
CA PHE A 440 15.11 -33.63 -17.06
C PHE A 440 14.10 -32.58 -17.55
N VAL A 441 14.23 -32.10 -18.80
CA VAL A 441 13.29 -31.12 -19.37
C VAL A 441 11.88 -31.70 -19.44
N LEU A 442 11.70 -32.91 -19.97
CA LEU A 442 10.40 -33.54 -20.13
C LEU A 442 9.70 -33.82 -18.78
N MET A 443 10.41 -34.35 -17.78
CA MET A 443 9.84 -34.66 -16.47
C MET A 443 9.51 -33.39 -15.69
N ASN A 444 10.40 -32.39 -15.68
CA ASN A 444 10.11 -31.12 -15.01
C ASN A 444 8.92 -30.40 -15.67
N LEU A 445 8.69 -30.53 -16.99
CA LEU A 445 7.58 -29.89 -17.71
C LEU A 445 6.21 -30.28 -17.12
N TRP A 446 5.93 -31.59 -17.04
CA TRP A 446 4.64 -32.06 -16.55
C TRP A 446 4.55 -32.01 -15.02
N MET A 447 5.63 -32.30 -14.29
CA MET A 447 5.63 -32.23 -12.82
C MET A 447 5.42 -30.80 -12.33
N THR A 448 6.06 -29.79 -12.95
CA THR A 448 5.81 -28.38 -12.64
C THR A 448 4.36 -27.99 -12.95
N ALA A 449 3.84 -28.38 -14.12
CA ALA A 449 2.47 -28.05 -14.53
C ALA A 449 1.41 -28.67 -13.61
N LEU A 450 1.71 -29.84 -13.01
CA LEU A 450 0.88 -30.52 -12.01
C LEU A 450 1.05 -29.93 -10.60
N ALA A 451 2.28 -29.72 -10.13
CA ALA A 451 2.57 -29.10 -8.82
C ALA A 451 1.95 -27.71 -8.69
N ALA A 452 1.94 -26.95 -9.79
CA ALA A 452 1.27 -25.66 -9.92
C ALA A 452 -0.25 -25.67 -9.63
N THR A 453 -0.88 -26.85 -9.52
CA THR A 453 -2.31 -26.99 -9.20
C THR A 453 -2.60 -27.23 -7.72
N ILE A 454 -1.58 -27.51 -6.90
CA ILE A 454 -1.74 -27.75 -5.45
C ILE A 454 -2.17 -26.44 -4.76
N PRO A 455 -3.13 -26.46 -3.81
CA PRO A 455 -3.58 -25.27 -3.06
C PRO A 455 -2.58 -24.82 -1.98
N VAL A 456 -1.36 -24.44 -2.39
CA VAL A 456 -0.29 -23.87 -1.54
C VAL A 456 0.22 -22.55 -2.12
N PRO A 457 0.87 -21.66 -1.35
CA PRO A 457 1.60 -20.52 -1.90
C PRO A 457 2.75 -21.00 -2.79
N LEU A 458 2.73 -20.64 -4.08
CA LEU A 458 3.71 -21.12 -5.07
C LEU A 458 3.99 -20.11 -6.19
N GLY A 459 5.24 -20.04 -6.63
CA GLY A 459 5.70 -19.32 -7.83
C GLY A 459 6.18 -20.29 -8.92
N LEU A 460 6.18 -19.83 -10.17
CA LEU A 460 6.42 -20.67 -11.36
C LEU A 460 7.63 -20.25 -12.21
N PHE A 461 8.29 -19.13 -11.88
CA PHE A 461 9.41 -18.60 -12.66
C PHE A 461 10.65 -19.53 -12.59
N ILE A 462 11.18 -19.78 -11.39
CA ILE A 462 12.40 -20.59 -11.23
C ILE A 462 12.29 -22.00 -11.85
N PRO A 463 11.18 -22.74 -11.71
CA PRO A 463 11.01 -24.02 -12.42
C PRO A 463 11.12 -23.89 -13.95
N VAL A 464 10.50 -22.87 -14.55
CA VAL A 464 10.58 -22.64 -15.99
C VAL A 464 11.98 -22.17 -16.42
N PHE A 465 12.61 -21.31 -15.62
CA PHE A 465 14.01 -20.89 -15.82
C PHE A 465 14.97 -22.10 -15.79
N LYS A 466 14.80 -23.02 -14.83
CA LYS A 466 15.58 -24.27 -14.73
C LYS A 466 15.34 -25.21 -15.91
N MET A 467 14.10 -25.33 -16.40
CA MET A 467 13.80 -26.10 -17.62
C MET A 467 14.45 -25.48 -18.86
N GLY A 468 14.42 -24.16 -18.99
CA GLY A 468 15.11 -23.43 -20.04
C GLY A 468 16.63 -23.60 -19.96
N ALA A 469 17.20 -23.59 -18.76
CA ALA A 469 18.63 -23.83 -18.53
C ALA A 469 19.06 -25.21 -19.04
N ALA A 470 18.31 -26.27 -18.71
CA ALA A 470 18.61 -27.62 -19.16
C ALA A 470 18.43 -27.80 -20.68
N PHE A 471 17.41 -27.18 -21.27
CA PHE A 471 17.20 -27.20 -22.72
C PHE A 471 18.28 -26.41 -23.48
N GLY A 472 18.70 -25.26 -22.94
CA GLY A 472 19.83 -24.50 -23.47
C GLY A 472 21.15 -25.25 -23.35
N ARG A 473 21.39 -25.91 -22.22
CA ARG A 473 22.58 -26.75 -22.01
C ARG A 473 22.65 -27.91 -23.02
N LEU A 474 21.53 -28.60 -23.22
CA LEU A 474 21.39 -29.68 -24.22
C LEU A 474 21.79 -29.21 -25.62
N ILE A 475 21.34 -28.02 -26.03
CA ILE A 475 21.70 -27.43 -27.32
C ILE A 475 23.19 -27.06 -27.35
N GLY A 476 23.72 -26.39 -26.32
CA GLY A 476 25.12 -26.01 -26.23
C GLY A 476 26.09 -27.20 -26.32
N GLU A 477 25.84 -28.27 -25.56
CA GLU A 477 26.63 -29.50 -25.60
C GLU A 477 26.50 -30.22 -26.95
N SER A 478 25.32 -30.18 -27.59
CA SER A 478 25.13 -30.74 -28.93
C SER A 478 25.99 -30.02 -29.96
N ILE A 479 26.02 -28.68 -29.92
CA ILE A 479 26.86 -27.87 -30.82
C ILE A 479 28.34 -28.13 -30.54
N ALA A 480 28.75 -28.22 -29.28
CA ALA A 480 30.14 -28.53 -28.91
C ALA A 480 30.59 -29.91 -29.44
N GLN A 481 29.70 -30.91 -29.49
CA GLN A 481 29.99 -32.21 -30.11
C GLN A 481 30.01 -32.18 -31.64
N TYR A 482 29.14 -31.39 -32.30
CA TYR A 482 29.16 -31.24 -33.76
C TYR A 482 30.32 -30.35 -34.26
N CYS A 483 30.78 -29.40 -33.45
CA CYS A 483 31.83 -28.42 -33.78
C CYS A 483 32.94 -28.39 -32.72
N PRO A 484 33.69 -29.50 -32.51
CA PRO A 484 34.66 -29.62 -31.41
C PRO A 484 35.90 -28.71 -31.54
N GLN A 485 36.10 -28.04 -32.68
CA GLN A 485 37.17 -27.05 -32.90
C GLN A 485 36.68 -25.59 -32.85
N GLY A 486 35.43 -25.36 -32.43
CA GLY A 486 34.76 -24.06 -32.54
C GLY A 486 34.06 -23.85 -33.90
N ILE A 487 33.30 -22.76 -34.03
CA ILE A 487 32.54 -22.45 -35.25
C ILE A 487 33.37 -21.49 -36.11
N ARG A 488 34.19 -22.06 -36.98
CA ARG A 488 35.13 -21.32 -37.84
C ARG A 488 34.37 -20.45 -38.86
N VAL A 489 34.46 -19.13 -38.71
CA VAL A 489 33.95 -18.16 -39.70
C VAL A 489 35.10 -17.59 -40.55
N ASP A 490 36.22 -17.22 -39.94
CA ASP A 490 37.37 -16.64 -40.64
C ASP A 490 38.49 -17.66 -40.93
N THR A 491 39.24 -17.38 -42.01
CA THR A 491 40.33 -18.24 -42.53
C THR A 491 41.72 -17.73 -42.11
N SER A 492 41.79 -16.64 -41.33
CA SER A 492 43.04 -16.06 -40.82
C SER A 492 43.65 -16.92 -39.70
N GLN A 493 44.91 -17.30 -39.89
CA GLN A 493 45.61 -18.32 -39.10
C GLN A 493 46.02 -17.87 -37.68
N ASP A 494 45.83 -16.59 -37.32
CA ASP A 494 46.17 -15.99 -36.03
C ASP A 494 45.01 -15.95 -35.01
N SER A 495 43.78 -16.29 -35.41
CA SER A 495 42.62 -16.29 -34.51
C SER A 495 42.51 -17.64 -33.77
N GLY A 496 42.69 -17.62 -32.45
CA GLY A 496 42.63 -18.83 -31.61
C GLY A 496 41.29 -19.56 -31.69
N HIS A 497 41.32 -20.88 -31.44
CA HIS A 497 40.13 -21.73 -31.51
C HIS A 497 39.08 -21.38 -30.45
N ASN A 498 38.04 -20.64 -30.84
CA ASN A 498 36.87 -20.33 -30.00
C ASN A 498 36.00 -21.58 -29.78
N LEU A 499 36.40 -22.43 -28.82
CA LEU A 499 35.60 -23.58 -28.36
C LEU A 499 34.20 -23.11 -27.91
N VAL A 500 33.15 -23.84 -28.27
CA VAL A 500 31.77 -23.47 -27.87
C VAL A 500 31.60 -23.67 -26.36
N ILE A 501 30.98 -22.72 -25.66
CA ILE A 501 30.75 -22.76 -24.20
C ILE A 501 29.27 -23.07 -23.91
N PRO A 502 28.90 -24.31 -23.50
CA PRO A 502 27.49 -24.68 -23.32
C PRO A 502 26.77 -23.91 -22.20
N GLY A 503 27.50 -23.36 -21.22
CA GLY A 503 26.93 -22.50 -20.18
C GLY A 503 26.29 -21.21 -20.70
N GLY A 504 26.82 -20.61 -21.77
CA GLY A 504 26.22 -19.42 -22.42
C GLY A 504 24.86 -19.74 -23.05
N TYR A 505 24.75 -20.91 -23.68
CA TYR A 505 23.50 -21.44 -24.20
C TYR A 505 22.49 -21.78 -23.09
N ALA A 506 22.96 -22.33 -21.96
CA ALA A 506 22.11 -22.58 -20.80
C ALA A 506 21.50 -21.29 -20.24
N VAL A 507 22.29 -20.22 -20.06
CA VAL A 507 21.77 -18.90 -19.60
C VAL A 507 20.76 -18.32 -20.60
N ALA A 508 21.03 -18.42 -21.90
CA ALA A 508 20.10 -17.96 -22.94
C ALA A 508 18.79 -18.76 -22.97
N GLY A 509 18.85 -20.09 -22.88
CA GLY A 509 17.69 -20.96 -22.80
C GLY A 509 16.83 -20.69 -21.57
N ALA A 510 17.48 -20.46 -20.42
CA ALA A 510 16.83 -20.12 -19.14
C ALA A 510 16.02 -18.83 -19.25
N ALA A 511 16.64 -17.76 -19.76
CA ALA A 511 15.97 -16.49 -20.02
C ALA A 511 14.85 -16.63 -21.06
N ALA A 512 15.09 -17.32 -22.17
CA ALA A 512 14.14 -17.45 -23.28
C ALA A 512 12.87 -18.23 -22.89
N MET A 513 13.00 -19.34 -22.15
CA MET A 513 11.83 -20.12 -21.72
C MET A 513 11.04 -19.41 -20.60
N ALA A 514 11.73 -18.76 -19.65
CA ALA A 514 11.09 -17.94 -18.62
C ALA A 514 10.36 -16.74 -19.22
N GLY A 515 10.98 -16.08 -20.21
CA GLY A 515 10.38 -15.02 -21.01
C GLY A 515 9.12 -15.52 -21.70
N ALA A 516 9.22 -16.55 -22.53
CA ALA A 516 8.10 -17.14 -23.26
C ALA A 516 6.88 -17.46 -22.37
N ALA A 517 7.08 -18.09 -21.20
CA ALA A 517 5.97 -18.45 -20.31
C ALA A 517 5.33 -17.22 -19.63
N THR A 518 6.13 -16.22 -19.27
CA THR A 518 5.64 -15.00 -18.59
C THR A 518 5.18 -13.90 -19.56
N ARG A 519 5.58 -13.99 -20.84
CA ARG A 519 5.55 -12.93 -21.86
C ARG A 519 6.31 -11.67 -21.41
N THR A 520 7.57 -11.82 -21.01
CA THR A 520 8.43 -10.73 -20.52
C THR A 520 9.80 -10.72 -21.20
N ILE A 521 10.35 -9.53 -21.46
CA ILE A 521 11.70 -9.34 -22.03
C ILE A 521 12.71 -9.12 -20.90
N SER A 522 12.30 -8.45 -19.82
CA SER A 522 13.03 -8.27 -18.55
C SER A 522 13.68 -9.54 -17.96
N THR A 523 13.22 -10.74 -18.34
CA THR A 523 13.88 -12.02 -18.01
C THR A 523 15.35 -12.11 -18.45
N CYS A 524 15.75 -11.45 -19.54
CA CYS A 524 17.17 -11.37 -19.90
C CYS A 524 17.97 -10.53 -18.89
N VAL A 525 17.43 -9.39 -18.43
CA VAL A 525 18.09 -8.52 -17.44
C VAL A 525 18.21 -9.23 -16.10
N ILE A 526 17.16 -9.94 -15.66
CA ILE A 526 17.22 -10.79 -14.45
C ILE A 526 18.30 -11.88 -14.62
N ALA A 527 18.39 -12.53 -15.78
CA ALA A 527 19.41 -13.55 -16.02
C ALA A 527 20.83 -12.96 -15.88
N PHE A 528 21.10 -11.78 -16.43
CA PHE A 528 22.42 -11.12 -16.33
C PHE A 528 22.75 -10.61 -14.92
N GLU A 529 21.80 -10.02 -14.20
CA GLU A 529 22.03 -9.63 -12.80
C GLU A 529 22.24 -10.84 -11.89
N MET A 530 21.56 -11.97 -12.16
CA MET A 530 21.78 -13.23 -11.42
C MET A 530 23.10 -13.93 -11.74
N THR A 531 23.61 -13.85 -12.98
CA THR A 531 24.86 -14.51 -13.38
C THR A 531 26.11 -13.66 -13.20
N GLY A 532 25.95 -12.33 -13.10
CA GLY A 532 27.06 -11.38 -12.89
C GLY A 532 27.90 -11.07 -14.13
N GLN A 533 27.55 -11.60 -15.31
CA GLN A 533 28.26 -11.36 -16.57
C GLN A 533 27.30 -10.96 -17.69
N MET A 534 27.68 -9.95 -18.48
CA MET A 534 26.89 -9.43 -19.60
C MET A 534 27.47 -9.78 -20.99
N SER A 535 28.46 -10.68 -21.06
CA SER A 535 29.18 -11.02 -22.31
C SER A 535 28.26 -11.56 -23.42
N HIS A 536 27.16 -12.22 -23.06
CA HIS A 536 26.19 -12.80 -23.99
C HIS A 536 24.93 -11.93 -24.16
N ILE A 537 25.03 -10.60 -23.98
CA ILE A 537 23.86 -9.69 -24.01
C ILE A 537 23.03 -9.77 -25.29
N LEU A 538 23.67 -9.77 -26.46
CA LEU A 538 22.99 -9.74 -27.76
C LEU A 538 22.29 -11.08 -28.11
N PRO A 539 22.95 -12.26 -28.02
CA PRO A 539 22.29 -13.52 -28.40
C PRO A 539 21.14 -13.92 -27.47
N VAL A 540 21.29 -13.71 -26.14
CA VAL A 540 20.22 -13.97 -25.16
C VAL A 540 19.01 -13.08 -25.44
N MET A 541 19.22 -11.78 -25.70
CA MET A 541 18.13 -10.85 -26.00
C MET A 541 17.37 -11.24 -27.27
N ILE A 542 18.09 -11.65 -28.33
CA ILE A 542 17.48 -12.15 -29.57
C ILE A 542 16.69 -13.45 -29.33
N ALA A 543 17.26 -14.40 -28.58
CA ALA A 543 16.57 -15.64 -28.20
C ALA A 543 15.27 -15.36 -27.40
N VAL A 544 15.32 -14.44 -26.43
CA VAL A 544 14.17 -14.02 -25.61
C VAL A 544 13.10 -13.31 -26.44
N LEU A 545 13.48 -12.40 -27.35
CA LEU A 545 12.53 -11.71 -28.23
C LEU A 545 11.78 -12.68 -29.16
N ILE A 546 12.51 -13.63 -29.77
CA ILE A 546 11.92 -14.66 -30.64
C ILE A 546 11.02 -15.61 -29.85
N ALA A 547 11.46 -16.06 -28.67
CA ALA A 547 10.68 -16.92 -27.78
C ALA A 547 9.38 -16.25 -27.33
N ASN A 548 9.43 -14.95 -26.99
CA ASN A 548 8.27 -14.14 -26.66
C ASN A 548 7.30 -13.99 -27.84
N ALA A 549 7.80 -13.67 -29.04
CA ALA A 549 6.94 -13.51 -30.22
C ALA A 549 6.15 -14.79 -30.55
N ILE A 550 6.83 -15.95 -30.55
CA ILE A 550 6.19 -17.25 -30.81
C ILE A 550 5.21 -17.64 -29.70
N SER A 551 5.57 -17.46 -28.43
CA SER A 551 4.64 -17.67 -27.32
C SER A 551 3.42 -16.73 -27.40
N GLN A 552 3.63 -15.48 -27.82
CA GLN A 552 2.58 -14.48 -27.97
C GLN A 552 1.51 -14.89 -29.01
N MET A 553 1.93 -15.58 -30.08
CA MET A 553 1.02 -16.17 -31.08
C MET A 553 0.31 -17.43 -30.57
N LEU A 554 0.96 -18.24 -29.71
CA LEU A 554 0.49 -19.57 -29.34
C LEU A 554 -0.42 -19.64 -28.09
N GLN A 555 -0.04 -19.03 -26.95
CA GLN A 555 -0.82 -19.08 -25.69
C GLN A 555 -0.66 -17.79 -24.85
N PRO A 556 -1.69 -17.38 -24.05
CA PRO A 556 -1.57 -16.25 -23.12
C PRO A 556 -0.43 -16.44 -22.10
N SER A 557 -0.01 -15.38 -21.39
CA SER A 557 0.97 -15.55 -20.30
C SER A 557 0.44 -16.49 -19.21
N VAL A 558 1.33 -17.14 -18.46
CA VAL A 558 0.96 -17.92 -17.26
C VAL A 558 0.07 -17.10 -16.31
N TYR A 559 0.36 -15.81 -16.13
CA TYR A 559 -0.39 -14.97 -15.21
C TYR A 559 -1.80 -14.62 -15.73
N ASP A 560 -1.93 -14.23 -17.00
CA ASP A 560 -3.25 -13.94 -17.61
C ASP A 560 -4.11 -15.22 -17.77
N LEU A 561 -3.46 -16.37 -17.97
CA LEU A 561 -4.10 -17.68 -17.87
C LEU A 561 -4.66 -17.92 -16.47
N ILE A 562 -3.90 -17.65 -15.40
CA ILE A 562 -4.39 -17.81 -14.03
C ILE A 562 -5.52 -16.82 -13.72
N ILE A 563 -5.47 -15.58 -14.22
CA ILE A 563 -6.57 -14.60 -14.10
C ILE A 563 -7.86 -15.16 -14.73
N THR A 564 -7.81 -15.60 -15.99
CA THR A 564 -8.98 -16.13 -16.71
C THR A 564 -9.49 -17.45 -16.12
N LEU A 565 -8.59 -18.32 -15.63
CA LEU A 565 -8.98 -19.53 -14.89
C LEU A 565 -9.60 -19.20 -13.52
N LYS A 566 -9.08 -18.23 -12.76
CA LYS A 566 -9.68 -17.80 -11.49
C LYS A 566 -10.97 -16.99 -11.66
N LYS A 567 -11.27 -16.51 -12.88
CA LYS A 567 -12.37 -15.58 -13.19
C LYS A 567 -12.29 -14.31 -12.32
N LEU A 568 -11.08 -13.77 -12.14
CA LEU A 568 -10.92 -12.51 -11.44
C LEU A 568 -11.56 -11.36 -12.26
N PRO A 569 -12.13 -10.34 -11.59
CA PRO A 569 -12.66 -9.14 -12.24
C PRO A 569 -11.51 -8.30 -12.82
N TYR A 570 -11.09 -8.63 -14.05
CA TYR A 570 -9.96 -8.04 -14.75
C TYR A 570 -10.39 -7.74 -16.19
N LEU A 571 -10.34 -6.47 -16.57
CA LEU A 571 -10.72 -5.96 -17.90
C LEU A 571 -9.68 -6.40 -18.96
N PRO A 572 -9.92 -7.43 -19.78
CA PRO A 572 -8.87 -7.97 -20.66
C PRO A 572 -8.50 -6.93 -21.75
N PRO A 573 -7.20 -6.77 -22.09
CA PRO A 573 -6.79 -5.82 -23.12
C PRO A 573 -7.44 -6.18 -24.47
N ILE A 574 -8.34 -5.32 -24.94
CA ILE A 574 -9.04 -5.51 -26.20
C ILE A 574 -8.05 -5.33 -27.35
N LEU A 575 -7.73 -6.41 -28.06
CA LEU A 575 -6.94 -6.38 -29.29
C LEU A 575 -7.68 -5.52 -30.33
N SER A 576 -7.02 -4.52 -30.89
CA SER A 576 -7.61 -3.59 -31.86
C SER A 576 -8.20 -4.27 -33.11
N THR A 577 -7.78 -5.50 -33.41
CA THR A 577 -8.28 -6.34 -34.51
C THR A 577 -9.68 -6.92 -34.26
N SER A 578 -10.25 -6.84 -33.04
CA SER A 578 -11.59 -7.40 -32.77
C SER A 578 -12.70 -6.49 -33.31
N SER A 579 -13.15 -6.77 -34.54
CA SER A 579 -14.15 -5.97 -35.28
C SER A 579 -15.38 -5.59 -34.46
N HIS A 580 -15.96 -6.52 -33.69
CA HIS A 580 -17.19 -6.29 -32.94
C HIS A 580 -17.05 -5.32 -31.75
N ALA A 581 -15.84 -5.12 -31.21
CA ALA A 581 -15.62 -4.15 -30.13
C ALA A 581 -15.48 -2.69 -30.63
N HIS A 582 -15.45 -2.48 -31.95
CA HIS A 582 -15.62 -1.15 -32.57
C HIS A 582 -17.10 -0.80 -32.80
N THR A 583 -18.00 -1.79 -32.83
CA THR A 583 -19.44 -1.60 -33.09
C THR A 583 -20.30 -1.44 -31.83
N ILE A 584 -19.69 -1.52 -30.64
CA ILE A 584 -20.34 -1.28 -29.34
C ILE A 584 -19.97 0.13 -28.87
N TYR A 585 -20.97 0.89 -28.43
CA TYR A 585 -20.86 2.29 -28.01
C TYR A 585 -21.22 2.47 -26.53
N VAL A 586 -21.00 3.68 -25.97
CA VAL A 586 -21.34 3.98 -24.57
C VAL A 586 -22.85 3.89 -24.34
N GLU A 587 -23.65 4.28 -25.34
CA GLU A 587 -25.12 4.25 -25.27
C GLU A 587 -25.73 2.84 -25.05
N ASP A 588 -24.98 1.79 -25.39
CA ASP A 588 -25.34 0.37 -25.18
C ASP A 588 -25.05 -0.13 -23.75
N ILE A 589 -24.03 0.42 -23.09
CA ILE A 589 -23.51 -0.06 -21.80
C ILE A 589 -23.84 0.85 -20.61
N MET A 590 -24.23 2.10 -20.85
CA MET A 590 -24.42 3.09 -19.79
C MET A 590 -25.67 2.85 -18.94
N VAL A 591 -25.51 2.98 -17.62
CA VAL A 591 -26.61 2.95 -16.66
C VAL A 591 -27.31 4.30 -16.69
N ARG A 592 -28.57 4.31 -17.15
CA ARG A 592 -29.42 5.53 -17.30
C ARG A 592 -30.26 5.85 -16.06
N ASP A 593 -30.37 4.90 -15.12
CA ASP A 593 -30.97 5.12 -13.79
C ASP A 593 -29.89 5.65 -12.83
N ILE A 594 -29.98 6.93 -12.48
CA ILE A 594 -28.91 7.67 -11.78
C ILE A 594 -29.49 8.39 -10.57
N ALA A 595 -28.98 8.09 -9.38
CA ALA A 595 -29.21 8.92 -8.20
C ALA A 595 -28.31 10.17 -8.27
N TYR A 596 -28.93 11.35 -8.44
CA TYR A 596 -28.25 12.64 -8.54
C TYR A 596 -28.72 13.62 -7.45
N ILE A 597 -27.94 14.68 -7.22
CA ILE A 597 -28.24 15.75 -6.26
C ILE A 597 -28.27 17.07 -7.02
N TRP A 598 -29.30 17.90 -6.82
CA TRP A 598 -29.43 19.20 -7.48
C TRP A 598 -29.16 20.37 -6.53
N GLN A 599 -28.79 21.54 -7.06
CA GLN A 599 -28.42 22.71 -6.26
C GLN A 599 -29.54 23.23 -5.33
N GLY A 600 -30.81 22.94 -5.67
CA GLY A 600 -31.99 23.30 -4.90
C GLY A 600 -32.57 22.16 -4.04
N ALA A 601 -31.80 21.11 -3.71
CA ALA A 601 -32.29 20.00 -2.88
C ALA A 601 -32.46 20.42 -1.41
N THR A 602 -33.38 19.76 -0.68
CA THR A 602 -33.53 19.93 0.77
C THR A 602 -32.71 18.91 1.56
N TYR A 603 -32.48 19.16 2.84
CA TYR A 603 -31.85 18.18 3.73
C TYR A 603 -32.73 16.91 3.91
N ARG A 604 -34.06 17.01 3.72
CA ARG A 604 -34.99 15.87 3.64
C ARG A 604 -34.67 14.98 2.44
N ASP A 605 -34.55 15.57 1.25
CA ASP A 605 -34.21 14.84 0.00
C ASP A 605 -32.85 14.15 0.14
N LEU A 606 -31.86 14.86 0.69
CA LEU A 606 -30.52 14.30 0.91
C LEU A 606 -30.51 13.14 1.91
N LYS A 607 -31.24 13.26 3.03
CA LYS A 607 -31.40 12.21 4.05
C LYS A 607 -32.09 10.97 3.46
N GLN A 608 -33.04 11.15 2.54
CA GLN A 608 -33.71 10.05 1.84
C GLN A 608 -32.81 9.41 0.76
N LEU A 609 -32.24 10.20 -0.14
CA LEU A 609 -31.33 9.73 -1.20
C LEU A 609 -30.17 8.90 -0.64
N LEU A 610 -29.58 9.32 0.49
CA LEU A 610 -28.53 8.57 1.18
C LEU A 610 -29.03 7.30 1.89
N LYS A 611 -30.27 7.30 2.40
CA LYS A 611 -30.90 6.15 3.06
C LYS A 611 -31.25 5.06 2.06
N ASP A 612 -31.67 5.44 0.86
CA ASP A 612 -32.06 4.51 -0.20
C ASP A 612 -30.81 3.99 -0.92
N ASN A 613 -29.92 4.90 -1.35
CA ASN A 613 -28.67 4.56 -2.04
C ASN A 613 -27.51 4.26 -1.08
N LYS A 614 -27.66 3.20 -0.25
CA LYS A 614 -26.65 2.82 0.76
C LYS A 614 -25.30 2.36 0.19
N ARG A 615 -25.24 2.01 -1.10
CA ARG A 615 -24.03 1.47 -1.77
C ARG A 615 -23.21 2.53 -2.54
N LEU A 616 -23.81 3.67 -2.87
CA LEU A 616 -23.13 4.73 -3.62
C LEU A 616 -22.25 5.57 -2.68
N MET A 617 -20.98 5.73 -3.07
CA MET A 617 -19.94 6.45 -2.33
C MET A 617 -19.66 7.86 -2.87
N CYS A 618 -20.15 8.16 -4.08
CA CYS A 618 -20.11 9.48 -4.69
C CYS A 618 -21.40 9.67 -5.50
N PHE A 619 -21.87 10.90 -5.63
CA PHE A 619 -23.10 11.25 -6.35
C PHE A 619 -22.83 12.41 -7.32
N PRO A 620 -23.34 12.35 -8.57
CA PRO A 620 -23.28 13.50 -9.47
C PRO A 620 -24.08 14.68 -8.89
N PHE A 621 -23.49 15.86 -8.98
CA PHE A 621 -24.12 17.12 -8.63
C PHE A 621 -24.52 17.84 -9.92
N VAL A 622 -25.83 18.14 -10.04
CA VAL A 622 -26.42 18.81 -11.19
C VAL A 622 -26.99 20.17 -10.79
N GLU A 623 -27.22 21.03 -11.77
CA GLU A 623 -27.89 22.32 -11.55
C GLU A 623 -29.35 22.13 -11.12
N SER A 624 -30.16 21.49 -11.96
CA SER A 624 -31.61 21.32 -11.79
C SER A 624 -32.08 19.95 -12.29
N PRO A 625 -33.12 19.33 -11.69
CA PRO A 625 -33.74 18.10 -12.19
C PRO A 625 -34.34 18.22 -13.61
N HIS A 626 -34.50 19.44 -14.15
CA HIS A 626 -35.00 19.68 -15.50
C HIS A 626 -33.90 19.97 -16.53
N SER A 627 -32.79 20.58 -16.12
CA SER A 627 -31.65 20.83 -17.01
C SER A 627 -30.71 19.63 -17.07
N MET A 628 -30.57 18.89 -15.96
CA MET A 628 -29.64 17.77 -15.77
C MET A 628 -28.18 18.11 -16.07
N ILE A 629 -27.81 19.40 -16.09
CA ILE A 629 -26.44 19.85 -16.40
C ILE A 629 -25.51 19.42 -15.26
N LEU A 630 -24.48 18.66 -15.59
CA LEU A 630 -23.49 18.14 -14.65
C LEU A 630 -22.52 19.25 -14.21
N LEU A 631 -22.60 19.64 -12.94
CA LEU A 631 -21.71 20.63 -12.33
C LEU A 631 -20.46 19.98 -11.72
N GLY A 632 -20.57 18.73 -11.26
CA GLY A 632 -19.48 17.97 -10.65
C GLY A 632 -19.98 16.72 -9.95
N SER A 633 -19.28 16.29 -8.92
CA SER A 633 -19.66 15.18 -8.05
C SER A 633 -19.33 15.47 -6.59
N ILE A 634 -20.08 14.90 -5.66
CA ILE A 634 -19.87 15.08 -4.21
C ILE A 634 -19.75 13.72 -3.53
N PRO A 635 -18.67 13.46 -2.76
CA PRO A 635 -18.49 12.21 -2.05
C PRO A 635 -19.48 12.07 -0.88
N ARG A 636 -19.93 10.83 -0.64
CA ARG A 636 -20.92 10.48 0.40
C ARG A 636 -20.52 11.00 1.79
N VAL A 637 -19.23 10.99 2.10
CA VAL A 637 -18.70 11.45 3.39
C VAL A 637 -19.00 12.93 3.61
N GLU A 638 -18.86 13.76 2.58
CA GLU A 638 -19.12 15.21 2.69
C GLU A 638 -20.64 15.50 2.78
N LEU A 639 -21.47 14.69 2.11
CA LEU A 639 -22.93 14.77 2.23
C LEU A 639 -23.43 14.37 3.63
N LEU A 640 -22.82 13.33 4.23
CA LEU A 640 -23.07 12.95 5.62
C LEU A 640 -22.60 14.03 6.59
N ARG A 641 -21.44 14.65 6.33
CA ARG A 641 -20.90 15.78 7.08
C ARG A 641 -21.83 17.01 7.01
N LEU A 642 -22.41 17.33 5.85
CA LEU A 642 -23.40 18.41 5.71
C LEU A 642 -24.67 18.14 6.52
N LEU A 643 -25.14 16.88 6.57
CA LEU A 643 -26.26 16.49 7.44
C LEU A 643 -25.90 16.57 8.93
N GLU A 644 -24.70 16.14 9.32
CA GLU A 644 -24.23 16.22 10.71
C GLU A 644 -23.99 17.68 11.16
N LEU A 645 -23.51 18.55 10.27
CA LEU A 645 -23.36 19.99 10.51
C LEU A 645 -24.71 20.73 10.63
N GLN A 646 -25.83 20.12 10.25
CA GLN A 646 -27.18 20.66 10.46
C GLN A 646 -27.90 20.01 11.63
N LEU A 647 -28.06 18.69 11.59
CA LEU A 647 -28.90 17.91 12.52
C LEU A 647 -28.14 17.47 13.78
N GLY A 648 -26.80 17.54 13.74
CA GLY A 648 -25.92 17.03 14.77
C GLY A 648 -26.02 17.77 16.10
N ARG A 649 -25.61 17.07 17.15
CA ARG A 649 -25.77 17.51 18.54
C ARG A 649 -25.20 18.89 18.84
N PHE A 650 -24.08 19.27 18.22
CA PHE A 650 -23.47 20.58 18.44
C PHE A 650 -24.45 21.72 18.11
N ARG A 651 -25.13 21.64 16.95
CA ARG A 651 -26.06 22.67 16.49
C ARG A 651 -27.39 22.67 17.25
N ARG A 652 -27.84 21.51 17.74
CA ARG A 652 -28.94 21.42 18.71
C ARG A 652 -28.63 22.18 19.99
N LEU A 653 -27.42 22.02 20.53
CA LEU A 653 -26.98 22.71 21.74
C LEU A 653 -26.78 24.21 21.51
N GLU A 654 -26.33 24.62 20.32
CA GLU A 654 -26.26 26.02 19.90
C GLU A 654 -27.65 26.67 19.81
N GLU A 655 -28.64 25.99 19.22
CA GLU A 655 -30.03 26.46 19.18
C GLU A 655 -30.65 26.55 20.58
N VAL A 656 -30.41 25.57 21.45
CA VAL A 656 -30.84 25.65 22.87
C VAL A 656 -30.19 26.83 23.59
N ALA A 657 -28.91 27.10 23.34
CA ALA A 657 -28.23 28.27 23.90
C ALA A 657 -28.82 29.58 23.35
N ARG A 658 -29.17 29.63 22.05
CA ARG A 658 -29.84 30.77 21.41
C ARG A 658 -31.21 31.04 22.03
N ARG A 659 -32.08 30.02 22.13
CA ARG A 659 -33.40 30.11 22.77
C ARG A 659 -33.29 30.62 24.22
N ARG A 660 -32.40 30.03 25.02
CA ARG A 660 -32.11 30.49 26.40
C ARG A 660 -31.64 31.95 26.48
N SER A 661 -30.79 32.39 25.56
CA SER A 661 -30.32 33.78 25.53
C SER A 661 -31.45 34.76 25.18
N GLN A 662 -32.39 34.34 24.32
CA GLN A 662 -33.58 35.10 23.97
C GLN A 662 -34.59 35.14 25.13
N ASP A 663 -34.81 34.03 25.84
CA ASP A 663 -35.65 34.00 27.06
C ASP A 663 -35.11 34.94 28.16
N VAL A 664 -33.80 34.98 28.34
CA VAL A 664 -33.14 35.91 29.28
C VAL A 664 -33.26 37.36 28.80
N SER A 665 -33.17 37.61 27.49
CA SER A 665 -33.34 38.95 26.90
C SER A 665 -34.79 39.44 26.90
N GLY A 666 -35.79 38.55 26.85
CA GLY A 666 -37.21 38.90 26.83
C GLY A 666 -37.78 39.26 28.20
N ARG A 667 -37.13 38.83 29.29
CA ARG A 667 -37.56 39.11 30.67
C ARG A 667 -37.12 40.49 31.16
N SER A 668 -37.89 41.51 30.78
CA SER A 668 -37.96 42.77 31.54
C SER A 668 -38.26 42.46 33.03
N PRO A 669 -37.62 43.13 34.01
CA PRO A 669 -37.63 42.73 35.42
C PRO A 669 -38.96 43.07 36.13
N ARG A 670 -40.04 42.37 35.76
CA ARG A 670 -41.24 42.21 36.60
C ARG A 670 -41.01 41.04 37.56
N GLY A 671 -41.28 41.25 38.84
CA GLY A 671 -40.74 40.41 39.91
C GLY A 671 -41.43 39.07 40.08
N ASP A 672 -40.79 37.99 39.63
CA ASP A 672 -41.04 36.63 40.14
C ASP A 672 -40.37 36.46 41.52
N GLN A 673 -41.14 36.02 42.52
CA GLN A 673 -40.61 35.74 43.86
C GLN A 673 -39.68 34.52 43.81
N ARG A 674 -38.38 34.71 44.09
CA ARG A 674 -37.46 33.59 44.36
C ARG A 674 -37.95 32.80 45.58
N ARG A 675 -38.59 31.64 45.35
CA ARG A 675 -38.76 30.61 46.38
C ARG A 675 -37.38 30.21 46.91
N MET A 676 -37.02 30.68 48.10
CA MET A 676 -35.78 30.30 48.77
C MET A 676 -35.78 28.79 49.02
N SER A 677 -34.74 28.10 48.58
CA SER A 677 -34.52 26.69 48.90
C SER A 677 -34.32 26.53 50.41
N ARG A 678 -35.19 25.75 51.06
CA ARG A 678 -35.20 25.54 52.51
C ARG A 678 -33.97 24.75 52.98
N PHE A 679 -32.87 25.46 53.23
CA PHE A 679 -31.76 25.01 54.08
C PHE A 679 -31.37 26.15 55.02
N VAL A 680 -31.76 26.00 56.29
CA VAL A 680 -31.34 26.90 57.38
C VAL A 680 -30.08 26.31 58.01
N VAL A 681 -29.00 27.08 58.01
CA VAL A 681 -27.78 26.76 58.75
C VAL A 681 -27.58 27.86 59.78
N SER A 682 -28.03 27.60 61.02
CA SER A 682 -27.84 28.53 62.14
C SER A 682 -26.44 28.36 62.73
N PRO A 683 -25.57 29.39 62.72
CA PRO A 683 -24.31 29.33 63.44
C PRO A 683 -24.58 29.43 64.95
N VAL A 684 -24.22 28.40 65.71
CA VAL A 684 -24.31 28.40 67.17
C VAL A 684 -23.08 29.10 67.74
N THR A 685 -23.28 30.23 68.42
CA THR A 685 -22.21 30.99 69.08
C THR A 685 -21.94 30.49 70.50
N SER A 686 -20.72 30.02 70.77
CA SER A 686 -20.24 29.78 72.14
C SER A 686 -19.52 31.01 72.70
N THR A 687 -20.24 31.78 73.51
CA THR A 687 -19.77 32.54 74.69
C THR A 687 -18.30 33.03 74.74
N ASN A 688 -18.08 34.35 74.81
CA ASN A 688 -17.77 34.98 76.11
C ASN A 688 -17.79 36.53 76.11
N SER A 689 -17.69 37.09 77.32
CA SER A 689 -17.67 38.51 77.68
C SER A 689 -16.29 39.19 77.38
N ALA A 690 -16.06 40.51 77.52
CA ALA A 690 -16.70 41.49 78.42
C ALA A 690 -16.57 42.99 77.99
N LYS A 691 -17.03 43.86 78.92
CA LYS A 691 -16.92 45.34 79.10
C LYS A 691 -15.52 45.96 78.77
N PRO A 692 -15.34 47.31 78.70
CA PRO A 692 -16.21 48.41 79.18
C PRO A 692 -16.40 49.64 78.24
N SER A 693 -17.08 50.67 78.77
CA SER A 693 -17.20 52.08 78.32
C SER A 693 -16.00 52.94 78.87
N PRO A 694 -15.92 54.31 78.86
CA PRO A 694 -16.95 55.35 78.58
C PRO A 694 -16.54 56.72 77.90
N LYS A 695 -17.57 57.51 77.49
CA LYS A 695 -17.74 59.01 77.55
C LYS A 695 -16.65 59.96 76.93
N SER A 696 -16.93 61.21 76.48
CA SER A 696 -18.13 62.09 76.52
C SER A 696 -18.22 63.12 75.37
N SER A 697 -19.47 63.51 75.08
CA SER A 697 -20.09 64.63 74.32
C SER A 697 -19.61 66.08 74.60
N PRO A 698 -20.11 67.16 73.91
CA PRO A 698 -20.77 67.36 72.58
C PRO A 698 -20.07 68.56 71.81
N PRO A 699 -20.67 69.59 71.10
CA PRO A 699 -21.98 69.82 70.45
C PRO A 699 -21.90 70.23 68.91
N PRO A 700 -22.36 71.39 68.31
CA PRO A 700 -23.11 71.32 67.03
C PRO A 700 -22.93 72.42 65.91
N SER A 701 -22.74 72.01 64.64
CA SER A 701 -23.17 72.72 63.38
C SER A 701 -22.56 74.12 63.01
N PRO A 702 -22.78 74.71 61.80
CA PRO A 702 -23.49 74.25 60.58
C PRO A 702 -22.63 74.10 59.26
N PRO A 703 -22.73 74.86 58.13
CA PRO A 703 -23.17 74.28 56.84
C PRO A 703 -22.27 74.46 55.57
N VAL A 704 -22.89 74.41 54.38
CA VAL A 704 -22.43 73.97 53.02
C VAL A 704 -21.71 75.04 52.13
N THR A 705 -20.82 74.59 51.21
CA THR A 705 -20.20 75.32 50.03
C THR A 705 -19.18 76.45 50.34
N PRO A 706 -18.28 76.95 49.41
CA PRO A 706 -18.40 77.04 47.92
C PRO A 706 -17.12 76.98 47.00
N ARG A 707 -17.37 77.09 45.67
CA ARG A 707 -16.60 77.76 44.56
C ARG A 707 -15.14 77.38 44.13
N VAL A 708 -15.04 76.91 42.87
CA VAL A 708 -14.30 77.49 41.69
C VAL A 708 -12.76 77.73 41.71
N VAL A 709 -12.02 76.92 40.92
CA VAL A 709 -11.04 77.24 39.82
C VAL A 709 -10.18 78.54 39.97
N PRO A 710 -8.82 78.51 39.88
CA PRO A 710 -8.17 78.54 38.53
C PRO A 710 -6.68 78.16 38.30
N LYS A 711 -6.37 77.89 37.00
CA LYS A 711 -5.07 78.13 36.30
C LYS A 711 -3.88 77.22 36.72
N LYS A 712 -2.82 77.00 35.91
CA LYS A 712 -2.39 77.58 34.61
C LYS A 712 -1.48 76.58 33.85
N SER A 713 -1.59 76.51 32.51
CA SER A 713 -0.54 76.57 31.45
C SER A 713 0.81 75.80 31.57
N ILE A 714 1.56 75.45 30.51
CA ILE A 714 1.72 76.10 29.18
C ILE A 714 2.25 75.11 28.10
N LEU A 715 2.48 75.63 26.87
CA LEU A 715 3.00 75.01 25.62
C LEU A 715 4.32 74.17 25.79
N LYS A 716 4.92 73.48 24.79
CA LYS A 716 5.03 73.65 23.31
C LYS A 716 5.52 72.30 22.70
N ASP A 717 5.07 71.70 21.57
CA ASP A 717 4.82 72.12 20.17
C ASP A 717 6.08 72.00 19.25
N HIS A 718 5.86 71.70 17.95
CA HIS A 718 6.83 71.49 16.85
C HIS A 718 7.72 70.21 16.94
N GLY A 719 8.34 69.70 15.87
CA GLY A 719 8.24 70.02 14.43
C GLY A 719 9.59 69.95 13.69
N LEU A 720 9.58 69.45 12.44
CA LEU A 720 10.73 69.20 11.52
C LEU A 720 11.73 68.10 12.00
N THR A 721 12.42 67.25 11.19
CA THR A 721 12.85 67.13 9.77
C THR A 721 14.36 67.41 9.56
N ILE A 722 14.99 66.66 8.63
CA ILE A 722 16.31 66.84 7.95
C ILE A 722 17.40 65.77 8.23
N TYR A 723 17.61 64.89 7.23
CA TYR A 723 18.82 64.25 6.66
C TYR A 723 20.04 63.80 7.50
N GLY A 724 20.56 62.60 7.18
CA GLY A 724 21.89 62.11 7.57
C GLY A 724 22.23 60.68 7.09
N THR A 725 22.99 60.56 5.98
CA THR A 725 23.67 59.38 5.39
C THR A 725 24.50 58.54 6.40
N SER A 726 24.84 57.24 6.23
CA SER A 726 24.80 56.28 5.08
C SER A 726 25.13 54.82 5.51
N THR A 727 24.88 53.81 4.64
CA THR A 727 25.60 52.50 4.43
C THR A 727 26.21 51.71 5.63
N ARG A 728 26.12 50.38 5.75
CA ARG A 728 25.77 49.27 4.81
C ARG A 728 25.43 47.98 5.59
N ASP A 729 24.86 47.00 4.88
CA ASP A 729 24.86 45.54 5.15
C ASP A 729 24.08 44.89 6.33
N TYR A 730 23.37 43.81 5.96
CA TYR A 730 22.80 42.68 6.71
C TYR A 730 22.64 42.72 8.25
N GLN A 731 21.41 42.98 8.72
CA GLN A 731 20.60 41.96 9.46
C GLN A 731 19.14 42.41 9.65
N SER A 732 18.25 41.46 9.99
CA SER A 732 16.81 41.70 10.17
C SER A 732 16.32 41.41 11.61
N PRO A 733 16.15 42.43 12.45
CA PRO A 733 15.48 42.30 13.74
C PRO A 733 14.14 43.05 13.76
N TYR A 734 13.02 42.37 14.05
CA TYR A 734 11.92 42.93 14.86
C TYR A 734 10.91 41.86 15.31
N ALA A 735 11.21 41.24 16.46
CA ALA A 735 10.21 40.99 17.48
C ALA A 735 10.25 42.20 18.46
N THR A 736 9.32 42.49 19.37
CA THR A 736 8.20 41.72 19.93
C THR A 736 7.23 42.71 20.61
N VAL A 737 5.90 42.58 20.50
CA VAL A 737 4.95 43.26 21.42
C VAL A 737 3.72 42.41 21.75
N THR A 738 3.84 41.51 22.72
CA THR A 738 2.70 40.89 23.45
C THR A 738 3.07 40.67 24.92
N SER A 739 3.49 41.74 25.61
CA SER A 739 4.17 41.67 26.91
C SER A 739 3.33 41.98 28.16
N TYR A 740 2.04 42.32 28.01
CA TYR A 740 1.18 42.73 29.12
C TYR A 740 0.40 41.57 29.78
N ASP A 741 -0.05 40.57 29.03
CA ASP A 741 -0.80 39.41 29.56
C ASP A 741 0.06 38.45 30.41
N SER A 742 1.38 38.40 30.17
CA SER A 742 2.27 37.45 30.83
C SER A 742 2.49 37.74 32.32
N ARG A 743 2.57 39.02 32.71
CA ARG A 743 2.89 39.44 34.09
C ARG A 743 1.75 39.17 35.07
N LEU A 744 0.50 39.46 34.70
CA LEU A 744 -0.67 39.15 35.54
C LEU A 744 -0.81 37.65 35.77
N ARG A 745 -0.59 36.83 34.72
CA ARG A 745 -0.69 35.38 34.81
C ARG A 745 0.41 34.76 35.66
N GLN A 746 1.64 35.26 35.56
CA GLN A 746 2.76 34.88 36.42
C GLN A 746 2.56 35.30 37.88
N ALA A 747 1.98 36.48 38.14
CA ALA A 747 1.66 36.91 39.51
C ALA A 747 0.64 35.97 40.19
N PHE A 748 -0.43 35.59 39.49
CA PHE A 748 -1.41 34.62 39.99
C PHE A 748 -0.79 33.24 40.25
N GLU A 749 0.06 32.73 39.35
CA GLU A 749 0.77 31.47 39.62
C GLU A 749 1.75 31.56 40.79
N ALA A 750 2.48 32.67 40.95
CA ALA A 750 3.41 32.85 42.07
C ALA A 750 2.68 32.86 43.43
N ILE A 751 1.53 33.53 43.51
CA ILE A 751 0.66 33.54 44.70
C ILE A 751 0.10 32.13 44.95
N SER A 752 -0.43 31.47 43.91
CA SER A 752 -0.98 30.11 44.03
C SER A 752 0.06 29.06 44.43
N ARG A 753 1.35 29.24 44.08
CA ARG A 753 2.44 28.35 44.51
C ARG A 753 2.86 28.63 45.96
N LYS A 754 2.99 29.90 46.37
CA LYS A 754 3.34 30.25 47.77
C LYS A 754 2.29 29.80 48.79
N LEU A 755 1.00 29.77 48.41
CA LEU A 755 -0.08 29.24 49.25
C LEU A 755 -0.11 27.71 49.39
N LEU A 756 0.76 26.97 48.70
CA LEU A 756 0.85 25.51 48.74
C LEU A 756 2.11 25.00 49.48
N THR A 757 2.91 25.90 50.07
CA THR A 757 4.24 25.55 50.65
C THR A 757 4.53 26.24 51.99
N LEU A 758 3.53 26.40 52.86
CA LEU A 758 3.73 26.75 54.26
C LEU A 758 3.72 25.46 55.11
N PRO A 759 4.76 25.17 55.91
CA PRO A 759 4.73 24.08 56.89
C PRO A 759 3.98 24.51 58.15
N ASP A 760 3.22 23.58 58.74
CA ASP A 760 2.69 23.74 60.10
C ASP A 760 3.83 23.60 61.14
N ALA A 761 3.72 24.33 62.26
CA ALA A 761 4.73 24.34 63.32
C ALA A 761 4.28 23.50 64.53
N ASN A 762 5.04 22.44 64.84
CA ASN A 762 4.85 21.63 66.05
C ASN A 762 5.32 22.37 67.32
N PRO A 763 4.75 21.99 68.47
CA PRO A 763 5.58 21.60 69.60
C PRO A 763 5.28 20.17 70.12
N SER A 764 6.22 19.62 70.87
CA SER A 764 6.32 18.24 71.39
C SER A 764 6.35 18.24 72.95
N PRO A 765 6.58 17.11 73.66
CA PRO A 765 6.20 15.69 73.48
C PRO A 765 5.54 15.05 74.74
N SER A 766 4.96 13.84 74.63
CA SER A 766 5.02 12.78 75.68
C SER A 766 4.33 11.47 75.25
N ASP A 767 5.06 10.35 75.37
CA ASP A 767 4.69 8.97 75.76
C ASP A 767 3.26 8.41 75.60
N GLY A 768 3.13 7.17 75.10
CA GLY A 768 1.88 6.37 75.17
C GLY A 768 1.78 5.21 74.18
N GLU A 769 1.53 3.99 74.68
CA GLU A 769 1.58 2.72 73.93
C GLU A 769 0.38 2.43 72.99
N SER A 770 0.63 1.57 71.99
CA SER A 770 -0.28 0.76 71.15
C SER A 770 -1.82 0.88 71.27
N SER A 771 -2.52 1.11 70.15
CA SER A 771 -3.07 0.00 69.32
C SER A 771 -4.07 0.42 68.20
N ASN A 772 -3.78 -0.05 66.97
CA ASN A 772 -4.71 -0.25 65.82
C ASN A 772 -5.48 0.97 65.20
N PRO A 773 -5.94 0.85 63.92
CA PRO A 773 -5.98 2.02 63.04
C PRO A 773 -7.37 2.65 62.82
N ALA A 774 -7.40 3.99 62.76
CA ALA A 774 -8.50 4.78 62.23
C ALA A 774 -8.13 5.40 60.86
N THR A 775 -9.00 5.26 59.86
CA THR A 775 -8.74 5.73 58.49
C THR A 775 -8.82 7.27 58.39
N PRO A 776 -7.81 7.97 57.85
CA PRO A 776 -7.86 9.43 57.71
C PRO A 776 -8.90 9.86 56.66
N GLN A 777 -9.71 10.88 56.99
CA GLN A 777 -10.79 11.33 56.12
C GLN A 777 -10.28 12.12 54.90
N LEU A 778 -10.71 11.71 53.71
CA LEU A 778 -10.35 12.36 52.46
C LEU A 778 -11.15 13.68 52.28
N VAL A 779 -10.47 14.82 52.34
CA VAL A 779 -11.08 16.14 52.10
C VAL A 779 -11.56 16.25 50.64
N LYS A 780 -12.85 16.03 50.43
CA LYS A 780 -13.50 16.23 49.12
C LYS A 780 -13.45 17.71 48.73
N ARG A 781 -12.64 18.04 47.73
CA ARG A 781 -12.81 19.29 46.97
C ARG A 781 -14.22 19.33 46.41
N VAL A 782 -15.03 20.29 46.84
CA VAL A 782 -16.38 20.51 46.30
C VAL A 782 -16.24 21.04 44.87
N GLN A 783 -16.31 20.13 43.91
CA GLN A 783 -16.45 20.49 42.51
C GLN A 783 -17.87 21.03 42.33
N LEU A 784 -17.99 22.30 41.94
CA LEU A 784 -19.27 22.88 41.52
C LEU A 784 -19.93 21.93 40.49
N PRO A 785 -21.23 21.62 40.61
CA PRO A 785 -21.89 20.79 39.62
C PRO A 785 -21.68 21.39 38.24
N ARG A 786 -21.07 20.62 37.32
CA ARG A 786 -21.09 20.98 35.90
C ARG A 786 -22.55 21.19 35.52
N GLU A 787 -22.87 22.40 35.07
CA GLU A 787 -24.22 22.72 34.62
C GLU A 787 -24.63 21.65 33.61
N ARG A 788 -25.76 20.98 33.88
CA ARG A 788 -26.24 19.95 32.95
C ARG A 788 -26.66 20.65 31.68
N VAL A 789 -25.86 20.45 30.63
CA VAL A 789 -26.18 20.81 29.26
C VAL A 789 -27.37 19.95 28.84
N ILE A 790 -28.56 20.48 29.13
CA ILE A 790 -29.85 19.90 28.77
C ILE A 790 -30.00 20.11 27.27
N ASP A 791 -29.89 19.00 26.53
CA ASP A 791 -30.32 18.89 25.14
C ASP A 791 -31.84 19.09 25.06
N MET A 792 -32.39 19.32 23.86
CA MET A 792 -33.85 19.44 23.68
C MET A 792 -34.59 18.17 24.14
N SER A 793 -35.84 18.27 24.56
CA SER A 793 -36.68 17.08 24.81
C SER A 793 -36.90 16.28 23.52
N PRO A 794 -37.27 14.98 23.59
CA PRO A 794 -37.42 14.16 22.38
C PRO A 794 -38.44 14.71 21.36
N GLU A 795 -39.49 15.37 21.84
CA GLU A 795 -40.56 15.95 21.01
C GLU A 795 -40.10 17.27 20.36
N GLU A 796 -39.35 18.11 21.09
CA GLU A 796 -38.65 19.28 20.55
C GLU A 796 -37.55 18.89 19.56
N GLN A 797 -36.84 17.77 19.77
CA GLN A 797 -35.85 17.25 18.83
C GLN A 797 -36.50 16.83 17.51
N LEU A 798 -37.65 16.12 17.55
CA LEU A 798 -38.35 15.68 16.34
C LEU A 798 -38.89 16.86 15.52
N SER A 799 -39.55 17.81 16.18
CA SER A 799 -40.08 19.01 15.51
C SER A 799 -38.97 19.91 14.95
N TRP A 800 -37.90 20.16 15.70
CA TRP A 800 -36.73 20.88 15.19
C TRP A 800 -36.00 20.14 14.06
N GLU A 801 -35.85 18.80 14.13
CA GLU A 801 -35.27 18.04 13.02
C GLU A 801 -36.17 18.14 11.76
N GLU A 802 -37.50 18.15 11.87
CA GLU A 802 -38.36 18.41 10.71
C GLU A 802 -38.19 19.82 10.13
N GLU A 803 -38.08 20.86 10.98
CA GLU A 803 -37.77 22.22 10.56
C GLU A 803 -36.43 22.27 9.80
N GLN A 804 -35.35 21.71 10.34
CA GLN A 804 -34.03 21.71 9.67
C GLN A 804 -34.05 20.88 8.38
N LEU A 805 -34.80 19.78 8.34
CA LEU A 805 -34.92 18.94 7.14
C LEU A 805 -35.65 19.64 5.99
N SER A 806 -36.55 20.59 6.27
CA SER A 806 -37.25 21.36 5.23
C SER A 806 -36.39 22.45 4.57
N GLN A 807 -35.24 22.80 5.15
CA GLN A 807 -34.33 23.80 4.57
C GLN A 807 -33.58 23.27 3.34
N GLY A 808 -33.30 24.17 2.41
CA GLY A 808 -32.41 23.91 1.26
C GLY A 808 -30.96 23.69 1.70
N VAL A 809 -30.25 22.80 1.01
CA VAL A 809 -28.86 22.45 1.33
C VAL A 809 -27.91 23.60 0.98
N ASN A 810 -27.13 24.06 1.96
CA ASN A 810 -26.09 25.06 1.71
C ASN A 810 -24.80 24.38 1.20
N TYR A 811 -24.57 24.46 -0.11
CA TYR A 811 -23.37 23.93 -0.76
C TYR A 811 -22.14 24.86 -0.70
N ALA A 812 -22.22 26.08 -0.15
CA ALA A 812 -21.13 27.07 -0.21
C ALA A 812 -19.85 26.68 0.55
N GLU A 813 -19.94 25.77 1.51
CA GLU A 813 -18.78 25.20 2.23
C GLU A 813 -18.47 23.74 1.82
N CYS A 814 -19.24 23.18 0.90
CA CYS A 814 -19.07 21.81 0.43
C CYS A 814 -17.90 21.71 -0.56
N HIS A 815 -17.09 20.66 -0.44
CA HIS A 815 -16.13 20.32 -1.50
C HIS A 815 -16.86 19.59 -2.63
N ILE A 816 -17.06 20.28 -3.75
CA ILE A 816 -17.57 19.70 -4.99
C ILE A 816 -16.35 19.34 -5.84
N ASP A 817 -16.15 18.06 -6.10
CA ASP A 817 -15.14 17.61 -7.05
C ASP A 817 -15.63 17.96 -8.47
N PRO A 818 -14.88 18.76 -9.26
CA PRO A 818 -15.23 18.97 -10.65
C PRO A 818 -15.10 17.63 -11.38
N ALA A 819 -16.14 17.21 -12.12
CA ALA A 819 -16.15 15.93 -12.80
C ALA A 819 -14.96 15.87 -13.79
N PRO A 820 -13.89 15.09 -13.50
CA PRO A 820 -12.59 15.28 -14.15
C PRO A 820 -12.56 14.73 -15.57
N PHE A 821 -13.59 13.97 -15.94
CA PHE A 821 -13.74 13.37 -17.24
C PHE A 821 -15.24 13.18 -17.57
N GLN A 822 -15.62 13.43 -18.82
CA GLN A 822 -16.98 13.19 -19.34
C GLN A 822 -16.89 12.35 -20.62
N LEU A 823 -17.80 11.38 -20.76
CA LEU A 823 -17.93 10.53 -21.95
C LEU A 823 -19.00 11.07 -22.91
N VAL A 824 -18.71 11.01 -24.20
CA VAL A 824 -19.70 11.19 -25.27
C VAL A 824 -20.33 9.84 -25.60
N GLU A 825 -21.65 9.78 -25.73
CA GLU A 825 -22.45 8.55 -25.95
C GLU A 825 -21.94 7.65 -27.09
N ARG A 826 -21.46 8.25 -28.18
CA ARG A 826 -20.91 7.55 -29.36
C ARG A 826 -19.41 7.23 -29.29
N THR A 827 -18.84 7.22 -28.10
CA THR A 827 -17.47 6.69 -27.89
C THR A 827 -17.51 5.16 -27.98
N THR A 828 -16.65 4.57 -28.82
CA THR A 828 -16.59 3.10 -28.97
C THR A 828 -16.01 2.43 -27.73
N LEU A 829 -16.42 1.19 -27.44
CA LEU A 829 -15.98 0.41 -26.27
C LEU A 829 -14.45 0.35 -26.15
N ILE A 830 -13.71 0.18 -27.25
CA ILE A 830 -12.23 0.20 -27.27
C ILE A 830 -11.65 1.54 -26.78
N LYS A 831 -12.28 2.67 -27.13
CA LYS A 831 -11.87 3.99 -26.64
C LYS A 831 -12.18 4.13 -25.14
N VAL A 832 -13.37 3.72 -24.69
CA VAL A 832 -13.75 3.72 -23.26
C VAL A 832 -12.79 2.86 -22.43
N HIS A 833 -12.57 1.59 -22.85
CA HIS A 833 -11.59 0.68 -22.24
C HIS A 833 -10.21 1.33 -22.11
N SER A 834 -9.71 1.97 -23.18
CA SER A 834 -8.41 2.63 -23.18
C SER A 834 -8.38 3.83 -22.23
N ILE A 835 -9.43 4.65 -22.20
CA ILE A 835 -9.57 5.79 -21.28
C ILE A 835 -9.56 5.33 -19.82
N PHE A 836 -10.41 4.35 -19.47
CA PHE A 836 -10.45 3.77 -18.13
C PHE A 836 -9.09 3.18 -17.72
N SER A 837 -8.41 2.49 -18.65
CA SER A 837 -7.09 1.89 -18.42
C SER A 837 -5.97 2.92 -18.26
N MET A 838 -5.99 4.04 -19.00
CA MET A 838 -4.97 5.09 -18.94
C MET A 838 -5.14 6.03 -17.74
N LEU A 839 -6.38 6.39 -17.42
CA LEU A 839 -6.72 7.33 -16.34
C LEU A 839 -6.99 6.65 -14.99
N GLY A 840 -7.10 5.31 -14.96
CA GLY A 840 -7.38 4.55 -13.74
C GLY A 840 -8.80 4.77 -13.18
N LEU A 841 -9.76 5.14 -14.04
CA LEU A 841 -11.11 5.49 -13.62
C LEU A 841 -11.89 4.25 -13.14
N GLN A 842 -12.53 4.36 -11.97
CA GLN A 842 -13.53 3.39 -11.52
C GLN A 842 -14.91 3.65 -12.17
N HIS A 843 -15.20 4.91 -12.51
CA HIS A 843 -16.43 5.34 -13.17
C HIS A 843 -16.23 6.62 -13.98
N ALA A 844 -17.13 6.87 -14.94
CA ALA A 844 -17.19 8.09 -15.73
C ALA A 844 -18.66 8.50 -15.97
N TYR A 845 -18.91 9.79 -16.01
CA TYR A 845 -20.23 10.37 -16.33
C TYR A 845 -20.37 10.50 -17.85
N VAL A 846 -21.51 10.08 -18.39
CA VAL A 846 -21.85 10.23 -19.81
C VAL A 846 -22.73 11.45 -19.98
N THR A 847 -22.33 12.37 -20.86
CA THR A 847 -23.04 13.63 -21.10
C THR A 847 -23.26 13.89 -22.59
N ALA A 848 -24.35 14.59 -22.90
CA ALA A 848 -24.54 15.26 -24.18
C ALA A 848 -24.88 16.72 -23.92
N ILE A 849 -24.11 17.64 -24.52
CA ILE A 849 -24.26 19.10 -24.35
C ILE A 849 -24.27 19.48 -22.84
N GLY A 850 -23.39 18.85 -22.05
CA GLY A 850 -23.27 19.05 -20.59
C GLY A 850 -24.36 18.40 -19.73
N ARG A 851 -25.45 17.89 -20.33
CA ARG A 851 -26.51 17.18 -19.60
C ARG A 851 -26.08 15.75 -19.27
N LEU A 852 -26.26 15.32 -18.03
CA LEU A 852 -26.03 13.97 -17.55
C LEU A 852 -27.10 13.01 -18.08
N ILE A 853 -26.69 11.94 -18.76
CA ILE A 853 -27.59 10.94 -19.37
C ILE A 853 -27.28 9.51 -18.88
N GLY A 854 -26.02 9.22 -18.56
CA GLY A 854 -25.58 7.91 -18.12
C GLY A 854 -24.43 7.95 -17.13
N VAL A 855 -24.20 6.83 -16.44
CA VAL A 855 -22.95 6.52 -15.76
C VAL A 855 -22.41 5.20 -16.31
N VAL A 856 -21.09 5.11 -16.49
CA VAL A 856 -20.39 3.87 -16.81
C VAL A 856 -19.39 3.58 -15.69
N SER A 857 -19.38 2.37 -15.16
CA SER A 857 -18.34 1.91 -14.23
C SER A 857 -17.45 0.83 -14.86
N LEU A 858 -16.29 0.59 -14.25
CA LEU A 858 -15.33 -0.47 -14.59
C LEU A 858 -15.92 -1.91 -14.49
N LYS A 859 -17.19 -2.05 -14.12
CA LYS A 859 -17.96 -3.31 -14.07
C LYS A 859 -18.90 -3.49 -15.28
N GLU A 860 -19.26 -2.42 -15.98
CA GLU A 860 -20.06 -2.47 -17.22
C GLU A 860 -19.18 -2.50 -18.48
N VAL A 861 -17.91 -2.08 -18.37
CA VAL A 861 -16.85 -2.16 -19.40
C VAL A 861 -16.15 -3.52 -19.36
#